data_AF-A0A6N9CFL7-F1
#
_entry.id   AF-A0A6N9CFL7-F1
#
_cell.length_a   1.000
_cell.length_b   1.000
_cell.length_c   1.000
_cell.angle_alpha   90.00
_cell.angle_beta   90.00
_cell.angle_gamma   90.00
#
_symmetry.space_group_name_H-M   'P 1'
#
loop_
_entity.id
_entity.type
_entity.pdbx_description
1 polymer ?
#
loop_
_entity_poly.entity_id
_entity_poly.type
_entity_poly.pdbx_seq_one_letter_code
_entity_poly.pdbx_strand_id
1 'polypeptide(L)'
;MFRRHFIAYLIRICKQQHCIALIGLLMFLIGSQNVSAQQQIAVDTHAIFQQSCLICHGPDGAYKESLLMEHNALIEEGSVVPGNPDASELYKRLITTETAKRMPLGQPQLPDQSINTIRNWILAGAPDWAVTSTTAGDFISPSEILNTIETHLMSLAPFDRAFARYFTMTHLYNAGESVGILQEYRKALYKLVNSLSWGVTVTNPHPIDPQGTIFYIDLRHYEWDRNDGWTKIEAEYPYHIAFDAPAQSVLKEQLRRLQGEMKADIPAIHVDWFVAQASLPPLYHDLLSLPLTDRELETRLEVDVPQNLLTAPGVRVWRAGTNNSGVSNNNRVIERHTSRYGAYWKSYDFAGSVGTQNIFTHPLSFTHDGGEVIFNLPNGLQAYYVTNASGFRLDDAPINIVSNPAASDPTVRNGLSCFGCHTEGMKTFEDEVRSVIESNATPAYDKAQALRLYVAQSEMDTLIQEDTDRYRGALEATGGAFGGIEPISRFHEVFQGPVDAAYAAAVVGLETEAFLEKIRENTGLQNIGLLVLDSPNGSMKRDAWTSNFRDILFALDFPQLVDKTPVVPQPERLPGAFVHIPDTNLRAAVAEELGKTPNAPITVEEMERLRELDVRDNRDIHDLTGLQFATNLGELILGHWGGRGNQVSDLSPIAGLTRLRLLFLHNNPISDISLLKDLNLTRLVLNGTLVSDLSPVRSLTKLTELVLDDTLVTDLSPVAGLINLEWIAFSDGEGKISDISPLAGLINLRRINTWGNLISDLSPLAGLTKLERVDICGADLSDLTPLAKLPNLEELYLAGNGISNVSSLTGLTGLTRLDLHSNDISGISALAGLTNLKWLRLDRNTISDVSSLANLINLTWLSVYRNNIADLSPLDGIRENLTTLLWHGNPVFPKGGPKIEGPWLWVVLPGTVGGRVENTDFLSEESGDEVTEVEIATHGATEGKSVGDAVWTSHRLPPSGVNNIEDMLNTVIRDGTIYGSISLHSPREKKTTMYVGGDRGVRVWLNGDLIYERFTEISFDNYTAFFPVTLKQGRNVLLVACHTVGNGFFGFEPGTEYTVANPGVSYTFSKTPIHLGDTFTLDIGAKDVFDLAGWQFDIAFDPTVLEAVNVSEGNFLKTGGATTFFQGGSINNTTGKIAGLNSARLSAQGVTGTGSLLQVNFKAKSGGETKLTLQNLQFGSVTGDSIPAGPHEITITV
;
A
#
# COMPACT_ATOMS: atom_id res chain seq x y z
N MET A 1 -65.47 -15.82 -16.06
CA MET A 1 -66.30 -16.85 -15.39
C MET A 1 -65.48 -17.99 -14.78
N PHE A 2 -64.21 -17.78 -14.40
CA PHE A 2 -63.38 -18.76 -13.66
C PHE A 2 -62.45 -18.00 -12.69
N ARG A 3 -63.05 -17.35 -11.69
CA ARG A 3 -62.37 -16.82 -10.48
C ARG A 3 -63.31 -16.81 -9.26
N ARG A 4 -64.48 -17.44 -9.38
CA ARG A 4 -65.53 -17.56 -8.34
C ARG A 4 -65.55 -18.93 -7.65
N HIS A 5 -64.56 -19.80 -7.88
CA HIS A 5 -64.49 -21.12 -7.21
C HIS A 5 -63.21 -21.36 -6.39
N PHE A 6 -62.19 -20.50 -6.48
CA PHE A 6 -61.02 -20.58 -5.58
C PHE A 6 -61.24 -19.81 -4.26
N ILE A 7 -62.12 -18.80 -4.29
CA ILE A 7 -62.56 -18.02 -3.11
C ILE A 7 -63.53 -18.82 -2.21
N ALA A 8 -64.14 -19.89 -2.74
CA ALA A 8 -65.05 -20.76 -1.97
C ALA A 8 -64.32 -21.83 -1.13
N TYR A 9 -63.02 -22.05 -1.33
CA TYR A 9 -62.25 -23.07 -0.62
C TYR A 9 -61.53 -22.52 0.64
N LEU A 10 -61.16 -21.23 0.66
CA LEU A 10 -60.46 -20.61 1.79
C LEU A 10 -61.37 -19.95 2.84
N ILE A 11 -62.67 -19.79 2.56
CA ILE A 11 -63.64 -19.15 3.48
C ILE A 11 -64.28 -20.16 4.46
N ARG A 12 -63.92 -21.46 4.42
CA ARG A 12 -64.60 -22.49 5.23
C ARG A 12 -63.80 -23.17 6.33
N ILE A 13 -62.53 -22.85 6.55
CA ILE A 13 -61.77 -23.44 7.67
C ILE A 13 -61.10 -22.33 8.48
N CYS A 14 -61.54 -22.25 9.74
CA CYS A 14 -61.00 -21.46 10.85
C CYS A 14 -61.38 -19.99 10.95
N LYS A 15 -62.70 -19.81 11.19
CA LYS A 15 -63.18 -19.04 12.35
C LYS A 15 -62.63 -19.65 13.64
N GLN A 16 -61.89 -18.90 14.45
CA GLN A 16 -61.97 -18.93 15.90
C GLN A 16 -61.17 -17.76 16.49
N GLN A 17 -61.78 -17.06 17.46
CA GLN A 17 -61.16 -16.12 18.43
C GLN A 17 -60.85 -14.71 17.89
N HIS A 18 -61.25 -13.57 18.49
CA HIS A 18 -62.01 -13.26 19.70
C HIS A 18 -62.63 -11.86 19.56
N CYS A 19 -63.86 -11.71 20.04
CA CYS A 19 -64.52 -10.43 20.31
C CYS A 19 -63.98 -9.82 21.63
N ILE A 20 -63.22 -8.72 21.60
CA ILE A 20 -63.16 -7.70 22.67
C ILE A 20 -62.79 -6.35 22.04
N ALA A 21 -63.75 -5.68 21.41
CA ALA A 21 -63.55 -4.32 20.89
C ALA A 21 -64.84 -3.50 20.99
N LEU A 22 -65.50 -3.50 22.15
CA LEU A 22 -66.65 -2.60 22.37
C LEU A 22 -67.01 -2.39 23.84
N ILE A 23 -66.01 -2.26 24.73
CA ILE A 23 -66.22 -1.74 26.10
C ILE A 23 -65.12 -0.72 26.53
N GLY A 24 -63.98 -0.65 25.85
CA GLY A 24 -62.91 0.32 26.18
C GLY A 24 -63.15 1.76 25.68
N LEU A 25 -64.15 1.99 24.81
CA LEU A 25 -64.36 3.28 24.13
C LEU A 25 -65.08 4.34 24.99
N LEU A 26 -65.44 4.05 26.25
CA LEU A 26 -66.18 4.99 27.10
C LEU A 26 -65.41 5.50 28.34
N MET A 27 -64.18 5.04 28.60
CA MET A 27 -63.34 5.59 29.70
C MET A 27 -62.08 6.34 29.25
N PHE A 28 -61.72 6.33 27.96
CA PHE A 28 -60.60 7.12 27.44
C PHE A 28 -60.96 8.57 27.05
N LEU A 29 -62.25 8.91 27.08
CA LEU A 29 -62.79 10.21 26.63
C LEU A 29 -62.93 11.26 27.73
N ILE A 30 -62.51 10.96 28.97
CA ILE A 30 -62.57 11.92 30.09
C ILE A 30 -61.16 12.35 30.57
N GLY A 31 -60.08 11.70 30.11
CA GLY A 31 -58.69 12.08 30.41
C GLY A 31 -57.99 12.93 29.34
N SER A 32 -58.42 12.85 28.08
CA SER A 32 -57.70 13.47 26.93
C SER A 32 -58.15 14.91 26.60
N GLN A 33 -59.30 15.38 27.07
CA GLN A 33 -59.75 16.74 26.78
C GLN A 33 -59.06 17.82 27.63
N ASN A 34 -58.56 17.50 28.82
CA ASN A 34 -57.87 18.48 29.66
C ASN A 34 -56.44 18.76 29.19
N VAL A 35 -55.74 17.76 28.63
CA VAL A 35 -54.36 17.91 28.14
C VAL A 35 -54.30 18.76 26.86
N SER A 36 -55.27 18.66 25.95
CA SER A 36 -55.26 19.44 24.70
C SER A 36 -55.52 20.93 24.92
N ALA A 37 -56.33 21.30 25.92
CA ALA A 37 -56.60 22.69 26.26
C ALA A 37 -55.41 23.36 26.99
N GLN A 38 -54.71 22.59 27.85
CA GLN A 38 -53.49 23.05 28.54
C GLN A 38 -52.29 23.17 27.59
N GLN A 39 -52.21 22.35 26.53
CA GLN A 39 -51.16 22.49 25.53
C GLN A 39 -51.38 23.70 24.61
N GLN A 40 -52.63 23.92 24.17
CA GLN A 40 -52.94 25.07 23.31
C GLN A 40 -52.68 26.40 24.03
N ILE A 41 -52.97 26.47 25.34
CA ILE A 41 -52.71 27.69 26.12
C ILE A 41 -51.21 27.95 26.31
N ALA A 42 -50.36 26.92 26.35
CA ALA A 42 -48.91 27.05 26.38
C ALA A 42 -48.35 27.58 25.05
N VAL A 43 -48.82 27.04 23.93
CA VAL A 43 -48.44 27.49 22.58
C VAL A 43 -48.89 28.94 22.33
N ASP A 44 -50.14 29.28 22.69
CA ASP A 44 -50.66 30.63 22.53
C ASP A 44 -49.88 31.65 23.40
N THR A 45 -49.47 31.24 24.60
CA THR A 45 -48.63 32.06 25.49
C THR A 45 -47.23 32.26 24.90
N HIS A 46 -46.61 31.21 24.36
CA HIS A 46 -45.31 31.29 23.71
C HIS A 46 -45.34 32.25 22.51
N ALA A 47 -46.38 32.20 21.69
CA ALA A 47 -46.55 33.13 20.57
C ALA A 47 -46.63 34.60 21.01
N ILE A 48 -47.32 34.88 22.14
CA ILE A 48 -47.38 36.24 22.72
C ILE A 48 -45.99 36.69 23.20
N PHE A 49 -45.23 35.80 23.83
CA PHE A 49 -43.86 36.05 24.28
C PHE A 49 -42.92 36.34 23.12
N GLN A 50 -43.03 35.59 22.03
CA GLN A 50 -42.29 35.82 20.79
C GLN A 50 -42.61 37.16 20.14
N GLN A 51 -43.89 37.53 20.08
CA GLN A 51 -44.30 38.75 19.38
C GLN A 51 -44.06 40.02 20.19
N SER A 52 -44.19 39.98 21.51
CA SER A 52 -44.32 41.19 22.33
C SER A 52 -43.27 41.34 23.44
N CYS A 53 -42.61 40.26 23.85
CA CYS A 53 -41.65 40.30 24.96
C CYS A 53 -40.20 40.19 24.45
N LEU A 54 -39.99 39.43 23.38
CA LEU A 54 -38.68 39.24 22.72
C LEU A 54 -38.10 40.54 22.11
N ILE A 55 -38.93 41.55 21.84
CA ILE A 55 -38.46 42.88 21.40
C ILE A 55 -37.57 43.55 22.49
N CYS A 56 -37.89 43.33 23.77
CA CYS A 56 -37.16 43.93 24.89
C CYS A 56 -36.16 42.96 25.54
N HIS A 57 -36.41 41.64 25.44
CA HIS A 57 -35.64 40.57 26.10
C HIS A 57 -34.90 39.63 25.11
N GLY A 58 -34.92 39.95 23.81
CA GLY A 58 -34.18 39.22 22.77
C GLY A 58 -32.72 39.66 22.61
N PRO A 59 -31.99 39.10 21.63
CA PRO A 59 -30.56 39.35 21.42
C PRO A 59 -30.16 40.83 21.31
N ASP A 60 -31.05 41.65 20.76
CA ASP A 60 -30.88 43.10 20.57
C ASP A 60 -31.72 43.97 21.53
N GLY A 61 -32.36 43.33 22.52
CA GLY A 61 -33.22 43.99 23.50
C GLY A 61 -32.45 44.80 24.54
N ALA A 62 -33.05 45.88 25.05
CA ALA A 62 -32.41 46.79 26.01
C ALA A 62 -32.16 46.16 27.40
N TYR A 63 -32.74 45.00 27.70
CA TYR A 63 -32.66 44.35 29.01
C TYR A 63 -32.10 42.93 28.87
N LYS A 64 -30.80 42.77 29.18
CA LYS A 64 -30.07 41.49 29.19
C LYS A 64 -30.15 40.73 30.53
N GLU A 65 -30.93 41.22 31.48
CA GLU A 65 -31.10 40.54 32.77
C GLU A 65 -32.09 39.38 32.64
N SER A 66 -31.58 38.15 32.83
CA SER A 66 -32.25 36.94 33.35
C SER A 66 -33.76 36.85 33.13
N LEU A 67 -34.16 36.95 31.87
CA LEU A 67 -35.41 36.42 31.35
C LEU A 67 -35.00 35.80 30.01
N LEU A 68 -34.21 34.73 30.09
CA LEU A 68 -34.19 33.76 29.00
C LEU A 68 -35.67 33.42 28.77
N MET A 69 -36.20 33.70 27.59
CA MET A 69 -37.59 33.38 27.24
C MET A 69 -37.74 31.86 27.01
N GLU A 70 -37.02 31.08 27.81
CA GLU A 70 -37.07 29.65 27.95
C GLU A 70 -37.96 29.30 29.14
N HIS A 71 -38.78 28.27 28.93
CA HIS A 71 -39.82 27.88 29.87
C HIS A 71 -39.27 27.63 31.29
N ASN A 72 -38.18 26.85 31.38
CA ASN A 72 -37.63 26.41 32.66
C ASN A 72 -36.99 27.56 33.43
N ALA A 73 -36.29 28.47 32.75
CA ALA A 73 -35.67 29.63 33.38
C ALA A 73 -36.71 30.53 34.08
N LEU A 74 -37.87 30.76 33.45
CA LEU A 74 -38.95 31.55 34.03
C LEU A 74 -39.48 30.99 35.35
N ILE A 75 -39.46 29.66 35.50
CA ILE A 75 -39.93 28.97 36.70
C ILE A 75 -38.81 28.93 37.75
N GLU A 76 -37.59 28.57 37.36
CA GLU A 76 -36.43 28.43 38.26
C GLU A 76 -36.03 29.78 38.89
N GLU A 77 -36.13 30.88 38.16
CA GLU A 77 -35.84 32.23 38.65
C GLU A 77 -37.00 32.83 39.46
N GLY A 78 -38.14 32.13 39.57
CA GLY A 78 -39.32 32.58 40.33
C GLY A 78 -40.12 33.70 39.66
N SER A 79 -39.78 34.07 38.41
CA SER A 79 -40.51 35.01 37.57
C SER A 79 -41.95 34.55 37.30
N VAL A 80 -42.14 33.23 37.18
CA VAL A 80 -43.42 32.54 37.13
C VAL A 80 -43.49 31.54 38.28
N VAL A 81 -44.54 31.64 39.09
CA VAL A 81 -44.91 30.65 40.10
C VAL A 81 -46.07 29.80 39.54
N PRO A 82 -45.81 28.55 39.10
CA PRO A 82 -46.83 27.67 38.54
C PRO A 82 -48.08 27.57 39.41
N GLY A 83 -49.26 27.74 38.81
CA GLY A 83 -50.57 27.67 39.47
C GLY A 83 -50.97 28.94 40.24
N ASN A 84 -50.10 29.95 40.36
CA ASN A 84 -50.38 31.14 41.17
C ASN A 84 -49.93 32.46 40.48
N PRO A 85 -50.77 33.05 39.60
CA PRO A 85 -50.45 34.31 38.93
C PRO A 85 -50.19 35.47 39.89
N ASP A 86 -50.88 35.53 41.02
CA ASP A 86 -50.73 36.61 41.99
C ASP A 86 -49.42 36.50 42.78
N ALA A 87 -48.74 35.34 42.74
CA ALA A 87 -47.38 35.17 43.24
C ALA A 87 -46.31 35.43 42.17
N SER A 88 -46.61 35.18 40.88
CA SER A 88 -45.71 35.39 39.74
C SER A 88 -45.37 36.87 39.50
N GLU A 89 -44.08 37.21 39.55
CA GLU A 89 -43.59 38.56 39.31
C GLU A 89 -43.90 39.03 37.87
N LEU A 90 -43.81 38.12 36.89
CA LEU A 90 -44.17 38.40 35.50
C LEU A 90 -45.61 38.92 35.37
N TYR A 91 -46.58 38.24 36.00
CA TYR A 91 -47.98 38.62 35.88
C TYR A 91 -48.27 39.97 36.57
N LYS A 92 -47.65 40.24 37.73
CA LYS A 92 -47.75 41.54 38.42
C LYS A 92 -47.25 42.69 37.54
N ARG A 93 -46.15 42.49 36.82
CA ARG A 93 -45.59 43.49 35.89
C ARG A 93 -46.44 43.72 34.65
N LEU A 94 -47.23 42.74 34.22
CA LEU A 94 -48.16 42.89 33.09
C LEU A 94 -49.42 43.70 33.47
N ILE A 95 -49.86 43.63 34.73
CA ILE A 95 -51.13 44.24 35.18
C ILE A 95 -50.98 45.52 36.00
N THR A 96 -49.75 45.93 36.35
CA THR A 96 -49.53 47.14 37.14
C THR A 96 -49.90 48.42 36.38
N THR A 97 -50.45 49.42 37.09
CA THR A 97 -50.73 50.74 36.54
C THR A 97 -49.52 51.69 36.58
N GLU A 98 -48.42 51.29 37.21
CA GLU A 98 -47.16 52.05 37.22
C GLU A 98 -46.42 51.88 35.89
N THR A 99 -46.58 52.83 34.97
CA THR A 99 -46.00 52.79 33.61
C THR A 99 -44.48 52.60 33.57
N ALA A 100 -43.75 53.03 34.60
CA ALA A 100 -42.29 52.86 34.70
C ALA A 100 -41.84 51.44 35.08
N LYS A 101 -42.77 50.56 35.51
CA LYS A 101 -42.50 49.16 35.88
C LYS A 101 -43.35 48.16 35.10
N ARG A 102 -44.23 48.65 34.22
CA ARG A 102 -45.18 47.85 33.46
C ARG A 102 -44.51 47.23 32.24
N MET A 103 -44.67 45.93 32.07
CA MET A 103 -44.18 45.20 30.90
C MET A 103 -45.28 45.06 29.81
N PRO A 104 -44.92 45.14 28.51
CA PRO A 104 -43.58 45.40 27.97
C PRO A 104 -43.18 46.88 28.15
N LEU A 105 -41.95 47.12 28.61
CA LEU A 105 -41.52 48.45 29.06
C LEU A 105 -41.27 49.38 27.86
N GLY A 106 -41.82 50.61 27.91
CA GLY A 106 -41.70 51.57 26.81
C GLY A 106 -42.58 51.25 25.58
N GLN A 107 -43.43 50.22 25.67
CA GLN A 107 -44.37 49.82 24.62
C GLN A 107 -45.83 50.00 25.09
N PRO A 108 -46.82 50.00 24.16
CA PRO A 108 -48.22 49.89 24.51
C PRO A 108 -48.49 48.66 25.39
N GLN A 109 -49.47 48.75 26.29
CA GLN A 109 -49.87 47.62 27.13
C GLN A 109 -50.35 46.47 26.25
N LEU A 110 -50.01 45.24 26.64
CA LEU A 110 -50.58 44.05 26.00
C LEU A 110 -52.11 44.09 26.04
N PRO A 111 -52.79 43.65 24.96
CA PRO A 111 -54.24 43.52 24.99
C PRO A 111 -54.71 42.66 26.16
N ASP A 112 -55.86 43.00 26.76
CA ASP A 112 -56.42 42.27 27.90
C ASP A 112 -56.57 40.76 27.61
N GLN A 113 -56.84 40.40 26.35
CA GLN A 113 -56.91 39.01 25.91
C GLN A 113 -55.56 38.29 26.06
N SER A 114 -54.45 38.91 25.66
CA SER A 114 -53.10 38.35 25.78
C SER A 114 -52.68 38.23 27.24
N ILE A 115 -52.99 39.24 28.07
CA ILE A 115 -52.74 39.20 29.52
C ILE A 115 -53.54 38.05 30.17
N ASN A 116 -54.79 37.86 29.77
CA ASN A 116 -55.62 36.77 30.26
C ASN A 116 -55.13 35.38 29.80
N THR A 117 -54.62 35.26 28.57
CA THR A 117 -53.98 34.02 28.08
C THR A 117 -52.77 33.66 28.93
N ILE A 118 -51.87 34.61 29.19
CA ILE A 118 -50.70 34.40 30.05
C ILE A 118 -51.13 34.06 31.49
N ARG A 119 -52.15 34.74 32.04
CA ARG A 119 -52.71 34.43 33.36
C ARG A 119 -53.20 32.99 33.44
N ASN A 120 -53.97 32.58 32.44
CA ASN A 120 -54.59 31.26 32.41
C ASN A 120 -53.56 30.16 32.19
N TRP A 121 -52.49 30.43 31.45
CA TRP A 121 -51.34 29.55 31.34
C TRP A 121 -50.64 29.36 32.70
N ILE A 122 -50.38 30.44 33.46
CA ILE A 122 -49.83 30.32 34.81
C ILE A 122 -50.79 29.54 35.73
N LEU A 123 -52.10 29.84 35.71
CA LEU A 123 -53.11 29.10 36.48
C LEU A 123 -53.16 27.62 36.13
N ALA A 124 -52.91 27.27 34.87
CA ALA A 124 -52.85 25.89 34.39
C ALA A 124 -51.60 25.13 34.86
N GLY A 125 -50.76 25.75 35.69
CA GLY A 125 -49.52 25.16 36.19
C GLY A 125 -48.30 25.49 35.34
N ALA A 126 -48.37 26.55 34.51
CA ALA A 126 -47.33 26.90 33.54
C ALA A 126 -46.88 25.66 32.74
N PRO A 127 -47.79 24.99 31.99
CA PRO A 127 -47.41 23.84 31.19
C PRO A 127 -46.37 24.24 30.13
N ASP A 128 -45.34 23.42 29.96
CA ASP A 128 -44.22 23.74 29.06
C ASP A 128 -44.69 23.85 27.61
N TRP A 129 -44.37 24.99 26.97
CA TRP A 129 -44.61 25.18 25.55
C TRP A 129 -43.69 24.32 24.67
N ALA A 130 -42.67 23.73 25.28
CA ALA A 130 -41.80 22.69 24.76
C ALA A 130 -42.05 21.32 25.44
N VAL A 131 -43.28 20.93 25.81
CA VAL A 131 -43.51 19.49 26.04
C VAL A 131 -43.53 18.76 24.70
N THR A 132 -42.40 18.12 24.43
CA THR A 132 -42.24 16.82 23.77
C THR A 132 -43.55 16.23 23.25
N SER A 133 -43.63 16.03 21.94
CA SER A 133 -44.14 14.73 21.52
C SER A 133 -43.27 13.69 22.24
N THR A 134 -43.82 13.01 23.24
CA THR A 134 -43.43 11.62 23.48
C THR A 134 -43.92 10.81 22.29
N THR A 135 -43.29 11.04 21.15
CA THR A 135 -42.65 9.96 20.43
C THR A 135 -41.19 10.17 20.84
N ALA A 136 -40.61 9.44 21.80
CA ALA A 136 -40.03 8.14 21.44
C ALA A 136 -40.37 7.82 19.97
N GLY A 137 -39.69 8.54 19.07
CA GLY A 137 -39.60 8.02 17.73
C GLY A 137 -38.92 6.68 17.89
N ASP A 138 -39.49 5.64 17.29
CA ASP A 138 -38.88 4.33 17.33
C ASP A 138 -37.40 4.48 16.95
N PHE A 139 -36.52 3.92 17.78
CA PHE A 139 -35.08 3.94 17.55
C PHE A 139 -34.83 3.45 16.12
N ILE A 140 -34.21 4.28 15.28
CA ILE A 140 -33.99 3.92 13.89
C ILE A 140 -32.76 3.03 13.84
N SER A 141 -32.99 1.73 13.65
CA SER A 141 -31.94 0.72 13.65
C SER A 141 -31.02 0.83 12.41
N PRO A 142 -29.78 0.32 12.47
CA PRO A 142 -28.91 0.24 11.30
C PRO A 142 -29.58 -0.47 10.11
N SER A 143 -30.42 -1.47 10.39
CA SER A 143 -31.19 -2.17 9.36
C SER A 143 -32.19 -1.27 8.64
N GLU A 144 -32.86 -0.36 9.35
CA GLU A 144 -33.81 0.60 8.76
C GLU A 144 -33.10 1.67 7.97
N ILE A 145 -31.91 2.12 8.41
CA ILE A 145 -31.06 3.05 7.66
C ILE A 145 -30.69 2.42 6.31
N LEU A 146 -30.12 1.19 6.32
CA LEU A 146 -29.73 0.50 5.09
C LEU A 146 -30.93 0.21 4.18
N ASN A 147 -32.07 -0.21 4.74
CA ASN A 147 -33.29 -0.45 3.96
C ASN A 147 -33.84 0.83 3.31
N THR A 148 -33.78 1.96 4.00
CA THR A 148 -34.23 3.25 3.48
C THR A 148 -33.34 3.71 2.33
N ILE A 149 -32.02 3.60 2.51
CA ILE A 149 -31.04 3.90 1.45
C ILE A 149 -31.22 2.96 0.26
N GLU A 150 -31.33 1.64 0.46
CA GLU A 150 -31.52 0.66 -0.61
C GLU A 150 -32.83 0.91 -1.38
N THR A 151 -33.92 1.22 -0.67
CA THR A 151 -35.21 1.53 -1.29
C THR A 151 -35.11 2.77 -2.17
N HIS A 152 -34.50 3.85 -1.67
CA HIS A 152 -34.30 5.06 -2.46
C HIS A 152 -33.37 4.81 -3.65
N LEU A 153 -32.21 4.19 -3.43
CA LEU A 153 -31.22 3.90 -4.47
C LEU A 153 -31.81 3.05 -5.61
N MET A 154 -32.63 2.05 -5.27
CA MET A 154 -33.28 1.19 -6.26
C MET A 154 -34.41 1.89 -7.04
N SER A 155 -34.94 3.01 -6.51
CA SER A 155 -35.88 3.86 -7.23
C SER A 155 -35.20 4.72 -8.32
N LEU A 156 -33.88 4.94 -8.21
CA LEU A 156 -33.08 5.64 -9.21
C LEU A 156 -32.80 4.75 -10.42
N ALA A 157 -32.59 5.37 -11.58
CA ALA A 157 -32.16 4.66 -12.77
C ALA A 157 -30.78 4.01 -12.53
N PRO A 158 -30.50 2.81 -13.08
CA PRO A 158 -29.24 2.11 -12.83
C PRO A 158 -27.97 2.94 -13.11
N PHE A 159 -28.03 3.85 -14.08
CA PHE A 159 -26.92 4.76 -14.40
C PHE A 159 -26.65 5.79 -13.28
N ASP A 160 -27.68 6.27 -12.61
CA ASP A 160 -27.57 7.35 -11.62
C ASP A 160 -27.12 6.85 -10.24
N ARG A 161 -27.26 5.55 -9.96
CA ARG A 161 -26.93 4.95 -8.66
C ARG A 161 -25.48 5.16 -8.24
N ALA A 162 -24.56 5.12 -9.19
CA ALA A 162 -23.13 5.35 -8.94
C ALA A 162 -22.81 6.78 -8.47
N PHE A 163 -23.72 7.74 -8.67
CA PHE A 163 -23.55 9.14 -8.27
C PHE A 163 -24.35 9.49 -7.00
N ALA A 164 -25.16 8.56 -6.51
CA ALA A 164 -25.96 8.77 -5.32
C ALA A 164 -25.09 8.67 -4.07
N ARG A 165 -25.20 9.66 -3.17
CA ARG A 165 -24.54 9.65 -1.85
C ARG A 165 -25.51 10.10 -0.76
N TYR A 166 -25.22 9.70 0.47
CA TYR A 166 -26.12 9.96 1.59
C TYR A 166 -25.41 10.57 2.79
N PHE A 167 -26.10 11.49 3.45
CA PHE A 167 -25.77 11.98 4.78
C PHE A 167 -26.82 11.49 5.78
N THR A 168 -26.44 11.34 7.04
CA THR A 168 -27.37 10.94 8.10
C THR A 168 -27.21 11.77 9.37
N MET A 169 -28.34 12.07 9.99
CA MET A 169 -28.53 12.65 11.32
C MET A 169 -29.21 11.66 12.27
N THR A 170 -29.38 10.42 11.83
CA THR A 170 -30.08 9.39 12.60
C THR A 170 -29.42 9.15 13.95
N HIS A 171 -28.09 9.25 14.07
CA HIS A 171 -27.39 9.15 15.35
C HIS A 171 -27.74 10.28 16.32
N LEU A 172 -27.88 11.52 15.84
CA LEU A 172 -28.34 12.65 16.68
C LEU A 172 -29.80 12.46 17.11
N TYR A 173 -30.65 12.05 16.18
CA TYR A 173 -32.05 11.75 16.46
C TYR A 173 -32.21 10.62 17.49
N ASN A 174 -31.48 9.51 17.31
CA ASN A 174 -31.49 8.37 18.22
C ASN A 174 -30.87 8.70 19.59
N ALA A 175 -29.95 9.67 19.66
CA ALA A 175 -29.40 10.21 20.92
C ALA A 175 -30.39 11.12 21.66
N GLY A 176 -31.55 11.44 21.07
CA GLY A 176 -32.58 12.27 21.69
C GLY A 176 -32.42 13.77 21.44
N GLU A 177 -31.65 14.17 20.42
CA GLU A 177 -31.49 15.58 20.07
C GLU A 177 -32.82 16.22 19.66
N SER A 178 -33.02 17.47 20.08
CA SER A 178 -34.28 18.16 19.87
C SER A 178 -34.55 18.46 18.39
N VAL A 179 -35.83 18.45 17.99
CA VAL A 179 -36.25 18.78 16.61
C VAL A 179 -35.72 20.15 16.16
N GLY A 180 -35.63 21.13 17.07
CA GLY A 180 -35.07 22.45 16.78
C GLY A 180 -33.59 22.39 16.40
N ILE A 181 -32.77 21.67 17.17
CA ILE A 181 -31.34 21.51 16.87
C ILE A 181 -31.12 20.69 15.60
N LEU A 182 -31.92 19.64 15.36
CA LEU A 182 -31.87 18.88 14.10
C LEU A 182 -32.21 19.77 12.88
N GLN A 183 -33.12 20.74 13.01
CA GLN A 183 -33.38 21.70 11.95
C GLN A 183 -32.18 22.63 11.70
N GLU A 184 -31.47 23.05 12.74
CA GLU A 184 -30.27 23.88 12.59
C GLU A 184 -29.12 23.12 11.93
N TYR A 185 -28.86 21.86 12.32
CA TYR A 185 -27.88 20.99 11.62
C TYR A 185 -28.24 20.79 10.15
N ARG A 186 -29.53 20.65 9.82
CA ARG A 186 -29.99 20.56 8.42
C ARG A 186 -29.63 21.82 7.63
N LYS A 187 -29.86 23.01 8.20
CA LYS A 187 -29.47 24.27 7.52
C LYS A 187 -27.95 24.38 7.38
N ALA A 188 -27.18 23.94 8.38
CA ALA A 188 -25.72 23.90 8.33
C ALA A 188 -25.23 22.99 7.19
N LEU A 189 -25.82 21.78 7.06
CA LEU A 189 -25.54 20.86 5.97
C LEU A 189 -25.85 21.49 4.60
N TYR A 190 -27.03 22.10 4.45
CA TYR A 190 -27.46 22.71 3.20
C TYR A 190 -26.51 23.83 2.76
N LYS A 191 -26.13 24.71 3.70
CA LYS A 191 -25.15 25.77 3.44
C LYS A 191 -23.79 25.19 3.09
N LEU A 192 -23.26 24.25 3.87
CA LEU A 192 -21.89 23.79 3.73
C LEU A 192 -21.69 22.98 2.45
N VAL A 193 -22.56 22.02 2.13
CA VAL A 193 -22.43 21.22 0.89
C VAL A 193 -22.39 22.12 -0.35
N ASN A 194 -23.23 23.16 -0.38
CA ASN A 194 -23.24 24.12 -1.49
C ASN A 194 -22.05 25.11 -1.44
N SER A 195 -21.52 25.42 -0.26
CA SER A 195 -20.32 26.27 -0.11
C SER A 195 -19.01 25.54 -0.44
N LEU A 196 -19.06 24.22 -0.59
CA LEU A 196 -17.94 23.35 -0.95
C LEU A 196 -18.04 22.87 -2.41
N SER A 197 -18.75 23.60 -3.26
CA SER A 197 -19.17 23.14 -4.58
C SER A 197 -18.91 24.16 -5.69
N TRP A 198 -18.50 23.66 -6.86
CA TRP A 198 -18.44 24.42 -8.11
C TRP A 198 -19.71 24.31 -8.96
N GLY A 199 -20.76 23.68 -8.43
CA GLY A 199 -22.07 23.62 -9.07
C GLY A 199 -22.64 25.03 -9.32
N VAL A 200 -23.38 25.18 -10.42
CA VAL A 200 -23.92 26.49 -10.84
C VAL A 200 -25.23 26.87 -10.13
N THR A 201 -25.86 25.92 -9.44
CA THR A 201 -27.13 26.12 -8.74
C THR A 201 -27.06 25.56 -7.33
N VAL A 202 -27.60 26.30 -6.37
CA VAL A 202 -27.80 25.78 -5.02
C VAL A 202 -28.76 24.59 -5.07
N THR A 203 -28.26 23.42 -4.65
CA THR A 203 -29.02 22.17 -4.63
C THR A 203 -28.96 21.61 -3.21
N ASN A 204 -30.07 21.59 -2.49
CA ASN A 204 -30.08 21.15 -1.10
C ASN A 204 -30.23 19.63 -1.01
N PRO A 205 -29.51 18.96 -0.09
CA PRO A 205 -29.72 17.55 0.23
C PRO A 205 -31.19 17.21 0.52
N HIS A 206 -31.71 16.17 -0.13
CA HIS A 206 -33.12 15.81 -0.08
C HIS A 206 -33.38 14.75 1.00
N PRO A 207 -34.24 14.99 2.00
CA PRO A 207 -34.60 13.96 2.99
C PRO A 207 -35.36 12.81 2.32
N ILE A 208 -34.97 11.56 2.61
CA ILE A 208 -35.57 10.35 2.01
C ILE A 208 -36.36 9.49 3.00
N ASP A 209 -36.34 9.87 4.28
CA ASP A 209 -37.10 9.24 5.37
C ASP A 209 -38.15 10.20 5.96
N PRO A 210 -39.26 9.69 6.53
CA PRO A 210 -40.30 10.52 7.13
C PRO A 210 -39.82 11.42 8.28
N GLN A 211 -38.80 10.96 9.02
CA GLN A 211 -38.20 11.69 10.14
C GLN A 211 -37.24 12.80 9.66
N GLY A 212 -36.84 12.78 8.39
CA GLY A 212 -35.94 13.74 7.78
C GLY A 212 -34.54 13.70 8.41
N THR A 213 -34.05 12.49 8.63
CA THR A 213 -32.73 12.18 9.21
C THR A 213 -31.74 11.63 8.18
N ILE A 214 -32.19 11.09 7.05
CA ILE A 214 -31.33 10.55 5.98
C ILE A 214 -31.51 11.42 4.73
N PHE A 215 -30.42 11.95 4.21
CA PHE A 215 -30.42 12.92 3.11
C PHE A 215 -29.67 12.37 1.90
N TYR A 216 -30.29 12.45 0.73
CA TYR A 216 -29.71 12.09 -0.56
C TYR A 216 -29.11 13.31 -1.25
N ILE A 217 -27.95 13.11 -1.88
CA ILE A 217 -27.35 14.02 -2.84
C ILE A 217 -26.92 13.27 -4.12
N ASP A 218 -26.86 14.02 -5.22
CA ASP A 218 -26.23 13.58 -6.46
C ASP A 218 -24.92 14.36 -6.67
N LEU A 219 -23.80 13.66 -6.76
CA LEU A 219 -22.47 14.27 -6.85
C LEU A 219 -22.32 15.26 -8.01
N ARG A 220 -23.04 15.05 -9.11
CA ARG A 220 -22.95 15.85 -10.33
C ARG A 220 -23.50 17.26 -10.14
N HIS A 221 -24.45 17.45 -9.22
CA HIS A 221 -24.95 18.78 -8.88
C HIS A 221 -23.89 19.65 -8.20
N TYR A 222 -22.86 19.01 -7.63
CA TYR A 222 -21.82 19.70 -6.87
C TYR A 222 -20.47 19.75 -7.58
N GLU A 223 -20.35 19.11 -8.75
CA GLU A 223 -19.10 18.85 -9.49
C GLU A 223 -18.13 17.94 -8.72
N TRP A 224 -18.63 17.18 -7.73
CA TRP A 224 -17.83 16.26 -6.92
C TRP A 224 -17.49 14.95 -7.63
N ASP A 225 -18.21 14.61 -8.69
CA ASP A 225 -17.87 13.50 -9.58
C ASP A 225 -16.61 13.77 -10.41
N ARG A 226 -16.29 15.05 -10.66
CA ARG A 226 -15.12 15.45 -11.47
C ARG A 226 -13.85 15.65 -10.67
N ASN A 227 -13.96 15.96 -9.38
CA ASN A 227 -12.82 16.22 -8.52
C ASN A 227 -12.64 15.17 -7.41
N ASP A 228 -13.37 14.05 -7.53
CA ASP A 228 -13.35 12.93 -6.59
C ASP A 228 -13.67 13.33 -5.14
N GLY A 229 -14.60 14.29 -5.00
CA GLY A 229 -14.90 14.92 -3.72
C GLY A 229 -15.41 13.93 -2.67
N TRP A 230 -16.20 12.93 -3.07
CA TRP A 230 -16.74 11.96 -2.11
C TRP A 230 -15.67 11.03 -1.54
N THR A 231 -14.76 10.53 -2.36
CA THR A 231 -13.66 9.66 -1.91
C THR A 231 -12.77 10.37 -0.90
N LYS A 232 -12.54 11.68 -1.06
CA LYS A 232 -11.85 12.53 -0.08
C LYS A 232 -12.59 12.64 1.26
N ILE A 233 -13.92 12.67 1.23
CA ILE A 233 -14.74 12.63 2.45
C ILE A 233 -14.60 11.27 3.13
N GLU A 234 -14.66 10.18 2.36
CA GLU A 234 -14.55 8.81 2.88
C GLU A 234 -13.17 8.54 3.52
N ALA A 235 -12.10 9.08 2.93
CA ALA A 235 -10.74 8.93 3.43
C ALA A 235 -10.54 9.52 4.84
N GLU A 236 -11.27 10.57 5.19
CA GLU A 236 -11.16 11.24 6.49
C GLU A 236 -12.25 10.80 7.49
N TYR A 237 -13.25 10.04 7.05
CA TYR A 237 -14.41 9.70 7.89
C TYR A 237 -14.11 8.56 8.87
N PRO A 238 -14.16 8.78 10.21
CA PRO A 238 -13.69 7.77 11.16
C PRO A 238 -14.74 6.71 11.54
N TYR A 239 -16.03 6.94 11.23
CA TYR A 239 -17.14 6.14 11.76
C TYR A 239 -17.59 5.02 10.81
N HIS A 240 -16.67 4.20 10.31
CA HIS A 240 -16.98 3.07 9.42
C HIS A 240 -17.67 1.93 10.17
N ILE A 241 -18.78 1.41 9.64
CA ILE A 241 -19.49 0.25 10.19
C ILE A 241 -19.47 -0.88 9.16
N ALA A 242 -18.98 -2.08 9.56
CA ALA A 242 -18.77 -3.22 8.65
C ALA A 242 -19.67 -4.45 8.92
N PHE A 243 -20.42 -4.46 10.04
CA PHE A 243 -21.33 -5.54 10.47
C PHE A 243 -20.65 -6.93 10.49
N ASP A 244 -19.54 -7.07 11.21
CA ASP A 244 -18.67 -8.25 11.10
C ASP A 244 -19.13 -9.42 11.97
N ALA A 245 -20.02 -9.18 12.94
CA ALA A 245 -20.58 -10.23 13.78
C ALA A 245 -21.29 -11.31 12.92
N PRO A 246 -21.13 -12.62 13.21
CA PRO A 246 -21.80 -13.70 12.46
C PRO A 246 -23.33 -13.54 12.37
N ALA A 247 -23.94 -12.99 13.42
CA ALA A 247 -25.38 -12.72 13.49
C ALA A 247 -25.84 -11.60 12.54
N GLN A 248 -24.93 -10.76 12.04
CA GLN A 248 -25.21 -9.62 11.17
C GLN A 248 -24.86 -9.88 9.69
N SER A 249 -24.56 -11.13 9.31
CA SER A 249 -24.23 -11.52 7.93
C SER A 249 -25.20 -11.00 6.86
N VAL A 250 -26.49 -10.88 7.16
CA VAL A 250 -27.50 -10.30 6.26
C VAL A 250 -27.26 -8.80 6.02
N LEU A 251 -26.96 -8.04 7.07
CA LEU A 251 -26.66 -6.61 6.99
C LEU A 251 -25.33 -6.38 6.27
N LYS A 252 -24.31 -7.21 6.52
CA LYS A 252 -23.03 -7.17 5.82
C LYS A 252 -23.20 -7.35 4.31
N GLU A 253 -24.02 -8.31 3.89
CA GLU A 253 -24.29 -8.54 2.47
C GLU A 253 -25.12 -7.40 1.86
N GLN A 254 -26.07 -6.82 2.61
CA GLN A 254 -26.81 -5.65 2.15
C GLN A 254 -25.90 -4.42 1.98
N LEU A 255 -25.01 -4.17 2.94
CA LEU A 255 -24.00 -3.12 2.88
C LEU A 255 -23.12 -3.28 1.64
N ARG A 256 -22.61 -4.48 1.38
CA ARG A 256 -21.79 -4.78 0.18
C ARG A 256 -22.51 -4.48 -1.13
N ARG A 257 -23.81 -4.81 -1.23
CA ARG A 257 -24.61 -4.47 -2.42
C ARG A 257 -24.74 -2.97 -2.60
N LEU A 258 -25.03 -2.24 -1.52
CA LEU A 258 -25.11 -0.77 -1.56
C LEU A 258 -23.78 -0.16 -2.01
N GLN A 259 -22.67 -0.60 -1.42
CA GLN A 259 -21.33 -0.16 -1.79
C GLN A 259 -21.03 -0.41 -3.27
N GLY A 260 -21.40 -1.58 -3.80
CA GLY A 260 -21.22 -1.91 -5.22
C GLY A 260 -22.06 -1.06 -6.17
N GLU A 261 -23.34 -0.80 -5.84
CA GLU A 261 -24.24 0.02 -6.67
C GLU A 261 -23.87 1.51 -6.64
N MET A 262 -23.45 2.02 -5.48
CA MET A 262 -23.03 3.40 -5.30
C MET A 262 -21.59 3.66 -5.75
N LYS A 263 -20.76 2.62 -5.85
CA LYS A 263 -19.30 2.71 -5.99
C LYS A 263 -18.70 3.61 -4.91
N ALA A 264 -19.03 3.30 -3.66
CA ALA A 264 -18.65 4.06 -2.48
C ALA A 264 -18.47 3.10 -1.31
N ASP A 265 -17.44 3.31 -0.49
CA ASP A 265 -17.17 2.42 0.65
C ASP A 265 -18.10 2.72 1.83
N ILE A 266 -18.59 3.96 1.94
CA ILE A 266 -19.36 4.44 3.08
C ILE A 266 -20.78 4.79 2.62
N PRO A 267 -21.81 4.06 3.10
CA PRO A 267 -23.18 4.22 2.61
C PRO A 267 -23.81 5.55 3.03
N ALA A 268 -23.43 6.09 4.18
CA ALA A 268 -23.88 7.40 4.66
C ALA A 268 -22.87 8.05 5.63
N ILE A 269 -22.72 9.37 5.53
CA ILE A 269 -21.81 10.17 6.37
C ILE A 269 -22.60 10.92 7.47
N HIS A 270 -22.10 10.91 8.71
CA HIS A 270 -22.71 11.68 9.80
C HIS A 270 -22.61 13.20 9.57
N VAL A 271 -23.76 13.88 9.66
CA VAL A 271 -23.86 15.33 9.36
C VAL A 271 -23.08 16.21 10.32
N ASP A 272 -23.07 15.91 11.61
CA ASP A 272 -22.33 16.69 12.61
C ASP A 272 -20.82 16.62 12.38
N TRP A 273 -20.28 15.43 12.08
CA TRP A 273 -18.89 15.26 11.68
C TRP A 273 -18.59 16.03 10.39
N PHE A 274 -19.44 15.89 9.37
CA PHE A 274 -19.21 16.55 8.08
C PHE A 274 -19.19 18.07 8.24
N VAL A 275 -20.15 18.63 8.98
CA VAL A 275 -20.21 20.07 9.26
C VAL A 275 -18.96 20.55 10.01
N ALA A 276 -18.51 19.77 11.00
CA ALA A 276 -17.36 20.11 11.82
C ALA A 276 -16.01 19.98 11.11
N GLN A 277 -15.87 19.05 10.16
CA GLN A 277 -14.59 18.70 9.53
C GLN A 277 -14.45 19.22 8.10
N ALA A 278 -15.49 19.15 7.26
CA ALA A 278 -15.40 19.60 5.86
C ALA A 278 -15.28 21.13 5.71
N SER A 279 -15.52 21.86 6.79
CA SER A 279 -15.26 23.31 6.89
C SER A 279 -13.81 23.65 7.21
N LEU A 280 -12.94 22.66 7.47
CA LEU A 280 -11.54 22.82 7.82
C LEU A 280 -10.58 22.22 6.77
N PRO A 281 -9.37 22.78 6.60
CA PRO A 281 -8.31 22.15 5.83
C PRO A 281 -7.82 20.84 6.49
N PRO A 282 -7.32 19.87 5.69
CA PRO A 282 -7.17 19.92 4.24
C PRO A 282 -8.48 19.67 3.47
N LEU A 283 -9.49 19.04 4.09
CA LEU A 283 -10.71 18.60 3.42
C LEU A 283 -11.48 19.75 2.74
N TYR A 284 -11.54 20.94 3.37
CA TYR A 284 -12.07 22.17 2.77
C TYR A 284 -11.39 22.51 1.43
N HIS A 285 -10.05 22.43 1.39
CA HIS A 285 -9.28 22.71 0.18
C HIS A 285 -9.49 21.65 -0.89
N ASP A 286 -9.56 20.39 -0.48
CA ASP A 286 -9.63 19.25 -1.39
C ASP A 286 -10.99 19.18 -2.10
N LEU A 287 -12.08 19.45 -1.37
CA LEU A 287 -13.45 19.50 -1.89
C LEU A 287 -13.68 20.64 -2.86
N LEU A 288 -13.11 21.82 -2.59
CA LEU A 288 -13.11 22.94 -3.52
C LEU A 288 -12.01 22.81 -4.59
N SER A 289 -11.10 21.85 -4.45
CA SER A 289 -9.91 21.71 -5.31
C SER A 289 -9.21 23.06 -5.49
N LEU A 290 -8.98 23.73 -4.36
CA LEU A 290 -8.28 25.02 -4.36
C LEU A 290 -6.85 24.79 -4.88
N PRO A 291 -6.28 25.71 -5.66
CA PRO A 291 -4.90 25.60 -6.09
C PRO A 291 -3.92 25.93 -4.96
N LEU A 292 -2.62 25.67 -5.16
CA LEU A 292 -1.58 25.95 -4.16
C LEU A 292 -1.19 27.44 -4.14
N THR A 293 -1.43 28.17 -5.23
CA THR A 293 -1.14 29.61 -5.29
C THR A 293 -2.37 30.45 -5.65
N ASP A 294 -2.43 31.66 -5.12
CA ASP A 294 -3.45 32.64 -5.49
C ASP A 294 -3.39 32.99 -6.99
N ARG A 295 -2.21 32.95 -7.62
CA ARG A 295 -2.07 33.20 -9.06
C ARG A 295 -2.77 32.16 -9.93
N GLU A 296 -2.74 30.89 -9.52
CA GLU A 296 -3.50 29.83 -10.16
C GLU A 296 -5.00 30.03 -9.95
N LEU A 297 -5.42 30.47 -8.75
CA LEU A 297 -6.82 30.78 -8.45
C LEU A 297 -7.32 31.97 -9.31
N GLU A 298 -6.53 33.04 -9.39
CA GLU A 298 -6.74 34.20 -10.24
C GLU A 298 -6.95 33.77 -11.69
N THR A 299 -6.08 32.89 -12.21
CA THR A 299 -6.19 32.35 -13.57
C THR A 299 -7.51 31.59 -13.76
N ARG A 300 -7.89 30.73 -12.80
CA ARG A 300 -9.14 29.96 -12.84
C ARG A 300 -10.39 30.84 -12.83
N LEU A 301 -10.32 31.97 -12.13
CA LEU A 301 -11.41 32.94 -12.00
C LEU A 301 -11.35 34.06 -13.05
N GLU A 302 -10.44 33.96 -14.03
CA GLU A 302 -10.23 34.95 -15.10
C GLU A 302 -9.91 36.37 -14.57
N VAL A 303 -9.15 36.42 -13.46
CA VAL A 303 -8.66 37.65 -12.85
C VAL A 303 -7.18 37.81 -13.17
N ASP A 304 -6.78 38.95 -13.74
CA ASP A 304 -5.37 39.29 -13.94
C ASP A 304 -5.02 40.55 -13.12
N VAL A 305 -4.59 40.34 -11.88
CA VAL A 305 -4.35 41.42 -10.91
C VAL A 305 -3.35 42.47 -11.44
N PRO A 306 -2.13 42.11 -11.91
CA PRO A 306 -1.19 43.08 -12.48
C PRO A 306 -1.79 43.89 -13.64
N GLN A 307 -2.48 43.23 -14.56
CA GLN A 307 -3.05 43.90 -15.74
C GLN A 307 -4.22 44.82 -15.37
N ASN A 308 -5.07 44.41 -14.42
CA ASN A 308 -6.17 45.22 -13.92
C ASN A 308 -5.68 46.50 -13.25
N LEU A 309 -4.64 46.40 -12.40
CA LEU A 309 -4.01 47.55 -11.74
C LEU A 309 -3.40 48.54 -12.74
N LEU A 310 -2.86 48.04 -13.86
CA LEU A 310 -2.26 48.88 -14.90
C LEU A 310 -3.32 49.54 -15.80
N THR A 311 -4.36 48.82 -16.21
CA THR A 311 -5.21 49.21 -17.35
C THR A 311 -6.66 49.53 -17.00
N ALA A 312 -7.14 49.17 -15.82
CA ALA A 312 -8.56 49.33 -15.45
C ALA A 312 -8.83 49.70 -13.98
N PRO A 313 -8.05 50.60 -13.34
CA PRO A 313 -8.39 51.12 -12.01
C PRO A 313 -9.73 51.88 -12.06
N GLY A 314 -10.62 51.57 -11.12
CA GLY A 314 -11.99 52.10 -11.05
C GLY A 314 -12.98 51.46 -12.03
N VAL A 315 -12.57 50.41 -12.76
CA VAL A 315 -13.40 49.72 -13.78
C VAL A 315 -13.39 48.21 -13.61
N ARG A 316 -12.22 47.60 -13.35
CA ARG A 316 -12.07 46.17 -13.04
C ARG A 316 -11.34 45.90 -11.72
N VAL A 317 -10.75 46.93 -11.13
CA VAL A 317 -10.13 46.89 -9.80
C VAL A 317 -10.41 48.16 -9.03
N TRP A 318 -10.78 48.01 -7.76
CA TRP A 318 -10.98 49.07 -6.80
C TRP A 318 -10.19 48.75 -5.54
N ARG A 319 -9.64 49.76 -4.87
CA ARG A 319 -8.80 49.58 -3.68
C ARG A 319 -9.27 50.47 -2.53
N ALA A 320 -9.13 49.97 -1.32
CA ALA A 320 -9.24 50.73 -0.08
C ALA A 320 -8.08 50.34 0.85
N GLY A 321 -7.70 51.25 1.74
CA GLY A 321 -6.70 50.98 2.77
C GLY A 321 -7.13 51.52 4.12
N THR A 322 -6.85 50.75 5.17
CA THR A 322 -7.17 51.10 6.56
C THR A 322 -6.00 50.75 7.48
N ASN A 323 -5.81 51.53 8.54
CA ASN A 323 -4.84 51.23 9.60
C ASN A 323 -5.42 50.33 10.72
N ASN A 324 -6.74 50.07 10.71
CA ASN A 324 -7.42 49.28 11.73
C ASN A 324 -8.62 48.52 11.14
N SER A 325 -8.42 47.23 10.85
CA SER A 325 -9.45 46.37 10.25
C SER A 325 -10.23 45.52 11.26
N GLY A 326 -9.86 45.55 12.55
CA GLY A 326 -10.43 44.68 13.59
C GLY A 326 -9.95 43.21 13.56
N VAL A 327 -9.21 42.80 12.52
CA VAL A 327 -8.65 41.43 12.37
C VAL A 327 -7.14 41.44 12.16
N SER A 328 -6.61 42.41 11.40
CA SER A 328 -5.17 42.69 11.30
C SER A 328 -4.72 43.65 12.40
N ASN A 329 -3.55 43.40 12.97
CA ASN A 329 -2.93 44.25 13.99
C ASN A 329 -2.25 45.51 13.42
N ASN A 330 -2.12 45.61 12.10
CA ASN A 330 -1.45 46.71 11.40
C ASN A 330 -2.27 47.18 10.19
N ASN A 331 -1.63 47.93 9.29
CA ASN A 331 -2.22 48.34 8.01
C ASN A 331 -2.82 47.14 7.26
N ARG A 332 -3.90 47.39 6.51
CA ARG A 332 -4.53 46.43 5.59
C ARG A 332 -4.92 47.16 4.32
N VAL A 333 -4.65 46.55 3.17
CA VAL A 333 -5.12 47.00 1.86
C VAL A 333 -6.08 45.97 1.33
N ILE A 334 -7.22 46.41 0.78
CA ILE A 334 -8.25 45.53 0.23
C ILE A 334 -8.47 45.93 -1.22
N GLU A 335 -8.46 44.95 -2.11
CA GLU A 335 -8.75 45.07 -3.52
C GLU A 335 -10.00 44.28 -3.89
N ARG A 336 -10.86 44.88 -4.70
CA ARG A 336 -12.01 44.23 -5.33
C ARG A 336 -11.72 44.11 -6.81
N HIS A 337 -11.72 42.89 -7.34
CA HIS A 337 -11.64 42.63 -8.77
C HIS A 337 -12.95 42.06 -9.31
N THR A 338 -13.28 42.40 -10.55
CA THR A 338 -14.31 41.66 -11.29
C THR A 338 -13.76 40.27 -11.64
N SER A 339 -14.53 39.21 -11.40
CA SER A 339 -14.16 37.82 -11.69
C SER A 339 -15.22 37.14 -12.55
N ARG A 340 -14.89 35.96 -13.09
CA ARG A 340 -15.79 35.14 -13.92
C ARG A 340 -17.18 34.90 -13.30
N TYR A 341 -17.24 34.74 -11.98
CA TYR A 341 -18.48 34.39 -11.25
C TYR A 341 -19.02 35.52 -10.36
N GLY A 342 -18.47 36.74 -10.50
CA GLY A 342 -18.88 37.90 -9.71
C GLY A 342 -17.69 38.72 -9.27
N ALA A 343 -17.30 38.54 -8.01
CA ALA A 343 -16.20 39.26 -7.40
C ALA A 343 -15.05 38.34 -6.96
N TYR A 344 -13.87 38.94 -6.90
CA TYR A 344 -12.66 38.41 -6.29
C TYR A 344 -12.09 39.52 -5.41
N TRP A 345 -12.25 39.37 -4.10
CA TRP A 345 -11.72 40.29 -3.10
C TRP A 345 -10.40 39.75 -2.61
N LYS A 346 -9.37 40.59 -2.55
CA LYS A 346 -8.03 40.24 -2.07
C LYS A 346 -7.56 41.26 -1.05
N SER A 347 -7.20 40.81 0.14
CA SER A 347 -6.49 41.64 1.11
C SER A 347 -4.99 41.42 1.05
N TYR A 348 -4.28 42.46 1.45
CA TYR A 348 -2.87 42.45 1.76
C TYR A 348 -2.73 42.88 3.20
N ASP A 349 -2.20 41.98 4.02
CA ASP A 349 -2.07 42.11 5.46
C ASP A 349 -0.60 42.28 5.83
N PHE A 350 -0.32 43.13 6.81
CA PHE A 350 1.03 43.63 7.09
C PHE A 350 1.46 43.28 8.52
N ALA A 351 2.74 42.95 8.71
CA ALA A 351 3.34 42.71 10.02
C ALA A 351 3.75 44.01 10.74
N GLY A 352 3.74 45.15 10.04
CA GLY A 352 4.00 46.48 10.57
C GLY A 352 3.36 47.60 9.75
N SER A 353 3.57 48.85 10.16
CA SER A 353 2.94 50.04 9.53
C SER A 353 3.95 51.11 9.09
N VAL A 354 5.23 50.75 8.90
CA VAL A 354 6.34 51.68 8.60
C VAL A 354 7.06 51.32 7.28
N GLY A 355 7.88 52.24 6.77
CA GLY A 355 8.66 52.00 5.54
C GLY A 355 7.76 51.69 4.34
N THR A 356 8.08 50.65 3.56
CA THR A 356 7.27 50.19 2.43
C THR A 356 5.94 49.54 2.86
N GLN A 357 5.72 49.33 4.16
CA GLN A 357 4.45 48.87 4.74
C GLN A 357 3.53 50.03 5.16
N ASN A 358 3.99 51.28 5.06
CA ASN A 358 3.16 52.45 5.32
C ASN A 358 2.29 52.78 4.08
N ILE A 359 1.02 52.37 4.13
CA ILE A 359 0.06 52.50 3.03
C ILE A 359 -0.27 53.96 2.67
N PHE A 360 -0.06 54.91 3.59
CA PHE A 360 -0.31 56.34 3.37
C PHE A 360 0.80 57.02 2.56
N THR A 361 2.04 56.51 2.65
CA THR A 361 3.17 57.01 1.85
C THR A 361 3.44 56.16 0.62
N HIS A 362 3.02 54.89 0.64
CA HIS A 362 3.23 53.90 -0.42
C HIS A 362 1.92 53.29 -0.97
N PRO A 363 0.91 54.09 -1.36
CA PRO A 363 -0.41 53.57 -1.70
C PRO A 363 -0.45 52.72 -2.98
N LEU A 364 0.57 52.82 -3.85
CA LEU A 364 0.66 52.09 -5.13
C LEU A 364 1.68 50.94 -5.13
N SER A 365 2.68 50.96 -4.24
CA SER A 365 3.78 49.99 -4.21
C SER A 365 4.22 49.74 -2.79
N PHE A 366 3.72 48.67 -2.20
CA PHE A 366 3.91 48.31 -0.80
C PHE A 366 4.41 46.86 -0.66
N THR A 367 4.92 46.51 0.52
CA THR A 367 5.31 45.14 0.87
C THR A 367 4.34 44.61 1.92
N HIS A 368 3.73 43.45 1.70
CA HIS A 368 2.81 42.81 2.63
C HIS A 368 3.38 41.46 3.11
N ASP A 369 2.77 40.89 4.15
CA ASP A 369 3.26 39.69 4.83
C ASP A 369 2.26 38.50 4.72
N GLY A 370 1.04 38.76 4.26
CA GLY A 370 0.02 37.75 4.00
C GLY A 370 -1.21 38.36 3.33
N GLY A 371 -2.27 37.58 3.24
CA GLY A 371 -3.54 38.03 2.68
C GLY A 371 -4.67 37.02 2.84
N GLU A 372 -5.87 37.47 2.56
CA GLU A 372 -7.07 36.67 2.42
C GLU A 372 -7.72 36.99 1.08
N VAL A 373 -8.31 35.98 0.46
CA VAL A 373 -9.10 36.10 -0.75
C VAL A 373 -10.51 35.56 -0.49
N ILE A 374 -11.51 36.36 -0.85
CA ILE A 374 -12.92 35.97 -0.83
C ILE A 374 -13.44 36.06 -2.26
N PHE A 375 -13.94 34.95 -2.79
CA PHE A 375 -14.39 34.89 -4.18
C PHE A 375 -15.76 34.23 -4.31
N ASN A 376 -16.49 34.61 -5.34
CA ASN A 376 -17.79 33.99 -5.63
C ASN A 376 -17.62 32.63 -6.31
N LEU A 377 -18.39 31.66 -5.81
CA LEU A 377 -18.64 30.40 -6.47
C LEU A 377 -19.73 30.56 -7.55
N PRO A 378 -19.82 29.64 -8.52
CA PRO A 378 -20.80 29.73 -9.61
C PRO A 378 -22.26 29.76 -9.15
N ASN A 379 -22.57 29.15 -8.00
CA ASN A 379 -23.90 29.18 -7.38
C ASN A 379 -24.22 30.46 -6.59
N GLY A 380 -23.31 31.43 -6.56
CA GLY A 380 -23.48 32.72 -5.88
C GLY A 380 -23.03 32.75 -4.41
N LEU A 381 -22.71 31.59 -3.81
CA LEU A 381 -22.07 31.55 -2.49
C LEU A 381 -20.62 32.04 -2.57
N GLN A 382 -19.96 32.13 -1.42
CA GLN A 382 -18.56 32.57 -1.29
C GLN A 382 -17.68 31.42 -0.83
N ALA A 383 -16.44 31.41 -1.33
CA ALA A 383 -15.35 30.58 -0.85
C ALA A 383 -14.14 31.45 -0.48
N TYR A 384 -13.25 30.88 0.33
CA TYR A 384 -12.22 31.60 1.04
C TYR A 384 -10.85 30.99 0.77
N TYR A 385 -9.82 31.83 0.83
CA TYR A 385 -8.47 31.41 0.52
C TYR A 385 -7.46 32.29 1.27
N VAL A 386 -6.67 31.71 2.16
CA VAL A 386 -5.67 32.44 2.96
C VAL A 386 -4.29 32.26 2.34
N THR A 387 -3.47 33.32 2.29
CA THR A 387 -2.12 33.28 1.70
C THR A 387 -1.03 33.88 2.57
N ASN A 388 0.20 33.39 2.35
CA ASN A 388 1.41 34.08 2.78
C ASN A 388 1.82 35.21 1.81
N ALA A 389 2.85 35.97 2.17
CA ALA A 389 3.40 37.07 1.36
C ALA A 389 3.76 36.70 -0.10
N SER A 390 4.07 35.43 -0.37
CA SER A 390 4.42 34.92 -1.71
C SER A 390 3.23 34.37 -2.49
N GLY A 391 2.01 34.45 -1.94
CA GLY A 391 0.79 33.98 -2.59
C GLY A 391 0.51 32.49 -2.43
N PHE A 392 1.26 31.76 -1.60
CA PHE A 392 0.97 30.34 -1.32
C PHE A 392 -0.18 30.20 -0.33
N ARG A 393 -1.06 29.23 -0.60
CA ARG A 393 -2.18 28.86 0.27
C ARG A 393 -1.69 28.42 1.64
N LEU A 394 -2.40 28.83 2.68
CA LEU A 394 -2.23 28.36 4.05
C LEU A 394 -3.52 27.72 4.58
N ASP A 395 -3.35 26.80 5.51
CA ASP A 395 -4.44 26.24 6.32
C ASP A 395 -4.85 27.25 7.40
N ASP A 396 -3.85 27.72 8.15
CA ASP A 396 -3.97 28.68 9.24
C ASP A 396 -3.18 29.96 8.93
N ALA A 397 -3.80 31.12 9.16
CA ALA A 397 -3.12 32.40 9.03
C ALA A 397 -2.16 32.65 10.21
N PRO A 398 -0.98 33.26 10.01
CA PRO A 398 -0.07 33.57 11.11
C PRO A 398 -0.69 34.56 12.11
N ILE A 399 -0.83 34.12 13.36
CA ILE A 399 -1.53 34.87 14.42
C ILE A 399 -0.93 36.26 14.72
N ASN A 400 0.36 36.44 14.44
CA ASN A 400 1.06 37.72 14.59
C ASN A 400 0.69 38.75 13.51
N ILE A 401 0.06 38.32 12.42
CA ILE A 401 -0.39 39.17 11.31
C ILE A 401 -1.90 39.42 11.43
N VAL A 402 -2.69 38.35 11.52
CA VAL A 402 -4.15 38.39 11.68
C VAL A 402 -4.61 37.44 12.78
N SER A 403 -5.61 37.85 13.56
CA SER A 403 -6.19 37.02 14.63
C SER A 403 -7.67 37.34 14.81
N ASN A 404 -8.44 36.39 15.35
CA ASN A 404 -9.82 36.63 15.77
C ASN A 404 -9.90 36.71 17.31
N PRO A 405 -9.60 37.87 17.92
CA PRO A 405 -9.54 37.99 19.38
C PRO A 405 -10.90 37.79 20.09
N ALA A 406 -12.00 37.78 19.34
CA ALA A 406 -13.34 37.53 19.88
C ALA A 406 -13.70 36.04 19.98
N ALA A 407 -12.91 35.15 19.35
CA ALA A 407 -13.11 33.71 19.41
C ALA A 407 -12.34 33.06 20.57
N SER A 408 -12.81 31.89 21.01
CA SER A 408 -12.14 31.05 22.01
C SER A 408 -10.75 30.59 21.55
N ASP A 409 -10.63 30.31 20.25
CA ASP A 409 -9.38 30.12 19.53
C ASP A 409 -9.13 31.32 18.58
N PRO A 410 -8.09 32.13 18.83
CA PRO A 410 -7.80 33.32 18.03
C PRO A 410 -7.22 33.00 16.64
N THR A 411 -6.95 31.74 16.32
CA THR A 411 -6.40 31.31 15.04
C THR A 411 -7.43 31.51 13.92
N VAL A 412 -7.01 32.16 12.83
CA VAL A 412 -7.85 32.31 11.63
C VAL A 412 -7.57 31.13 10.70
N ARG A 413 -8.50 30.17 10.65
CA ARG A 413 -8.43 28.99 9.79
C ARG A 413 -9.23 29.20 8.51
N ASN A 414 -8.60 28.89 7.38
CA ASN A 414 -9.24 29.02 6.08
C ASN A 414 -10.49 28.12 5.99
N GLY A 415 -11.62 28.69 5.55
CA GLY A 415 -12.93 28.01 5.62
C GLY A 415 -13.65 28.36 6.92
N LEU A 416 -13.45 27.61 8.00
CA LEU A 416 -14.20 27.71 9.27
C LEU A 416 -14.28 29.13 9.83
N SER A 417 -13.13 29.79 10.05
CA SER A 417 -13.11 31.16 10.61
C SER A 417 -13.73 32.17 9.65
N CYS A 418 -13.55 31.96 8.34
CA CYS A 418 -14.10 32.81 7.31
C CYS A 418 -15.63 32.69 7.21
N PHE A 419 -16.20 31.48 7.31
CA PHE A 419 -17.66 31.29 7.41
C PHE A 419 -18.23 32.04 8.60
N GLY A 420 -17.59 31.93 9.77
CA GLY A 420 -18.00 32.63 10.99
C GLY A 420 -17.87 34.15 10.90
N CYS A 421 -16.88 34.67 10.17
CA CYS A 421 -16.75 36.11 9.95
C CYS A 421 -17.78 36.62 8.92
N HIS A 422 -17.96 35.93 7.80
CA HIS A 422 -18.77 36.35 6.65
C HIS A 422 -20.17 35.71 6.66
N THR A 423 -20.84 35.76 7.81
CA THR A 423 -22.14 35.12 8.05
C THR A 423 -23.24 35.57 7.07
N GLU A 424 -23.26 36.87 6.76
CA GLU A 424 -24.24 37.52 5.89
C GLU A 424 -23.64 38.12 4.61
N GLY A 425 -22.36 37.87 4.34
CA GLY A 425 -21.64 38.39 3.17
C GLY A 425 -20.44 39.26 3.52
N MET A 426 -20.15 40.26 2.69
CA MET A 426 -18.96 41.10 2.82
C MET A 426 -19.07 42.03 4.04
N LYS A 427 -17.96 42.20 4.77
CA LYS A 427 -17.88 43.19 5.86
C LYS A 427 -17.67 44.59 5.28
N THR A 428 -18.24 45.59 5.93
CA THR A 428 -18.01 47.00 5.62
C THR A 428 -16.70 47.49 6.25
N PHE A 429 -16.04 48.44 5.59
CA PHE A 429 -14.82 49.09 6.04
C PHE A 429 -14.72 50.50 5.47
N GLU A 430 -13.98 51.38 6.14
CA GLU A 430 -13.73 52.75 5.66
C GLU A 430 -12.33 52.86 5.04
N ASP A 431 -12.25 53.51 3.87
CA ASP A 431 -10.97 53.88 3.26
C ASP A 431 -10.41 55.15 3.90
N GLU A 432 -9.24 55.01 4.52
CA GLU A 432 -8.52 56.13 5.15
C GLU A 432 -7.47 56.73 4.19
N VAL A 433 -7.06 55.99 3.15
CA VAL A 433 -5.92 56.35 2.30
C VAL A 433 -6.29 57.42 1.28
N ARG A 434 -7.48 57.40 0.69
CA ARG A 434 -7.89 58.39 -0.33
C ARG A 434 -7.79 59.83 0.16
N SER A 435 -8.26 60.12 1.37
CA SER A 435 -8.23 61.48 1.94
C SER A 435 -6.81 62.04 2.05
N VAL A 436 -5.85 61.15 2.35
CA VAL A 436 -4.41 61.47 2.40
C VAL A 436 -3.85 61.73 0.99
N ILE A 437 -4.26 60.95 -0.01
CA ILE A 437 -3.88 61.17 -1.41
C ILE A 437 -4.42 62.52 -1.91
N GLU A 438 -5.68 62.86 -1.60
CA GLU A 438 -6.32 64.11 -2.03
C GLU A 438 -5.63 65.34 -1.41
N SER A 439 -5.30 65.28 -0.12
CA SER A 439 -4.65 66.38 0.61
C SER A 439 -3.16 66.56 0.28
N ASN A 440 -2.47 65.52 -0.20
CA ASN A 440 -1.07 65.60 -0.60
C ASN A 440 -0.91 66.31 -1.96
N ALA A 441 -0.37 67.52 -1.96
CA ALA A 441 -0.21 68.32 -3.18
C ALA A 441 0.89 67.81 -4.13
N THR A 442 1.96 67.21 -3.60
CA THR A 442 3.14 66.75 -4.37
C THR A 442 3.63 65.40 -3.86
N PRO A 443 2.86 64.32 -4.04
CA PRO A 443 3.26 63.00 -3.57
C PRO A 443 4.42 62.42 -4.39
N ALA A 444 5.16 61.48 -3.80
CA ALA A 444 6.24 60.73 -4.46
C ALA A 444 5.73 59.63 -5.41
N TYR A 445 4.41 59.51 -5.58
CA TYR A 445 3.72 58.54 -6.43
C TYR A 445 2.78 59.25 -7.41
N ASP A 446 2.32 58.55 -8.45
CA ASP A 446 1.35 59.11 -9.41
C ASP A 446 -0.01 59.32 -8.72
N LYS A 447 -0.30 60.57 -8.34
CA LYS A 447 -1.56 60.96 -7.70
C LYS A 447 -2.79 60.63 -8.54
N ALA A 448 -2.72 60.80 -9.86
CA ALA A 448 -3.85 60.58 -10.75
C ALA A 448 -4.15 59.09 -10.89
N GLN A 449 -3.11 58.25 -10.94
CA GLN A 449 -3.28 56.79 -10.90
C GLN A 449 -3.85 56.33 -9.56
N ALA A 450 -3.33 56.84 -8.44
CA ALA A 450 -3.80 56.49 -7.11
C ALA A 450 -5.29 56.85 -6.91
N LEU A 451 -5.74 58.03 -7.33
CA LEU A 451 -7.15 58.44 -7.21
C LEU A 451 -8.11 57.71 -8.15
N ARG A 452 -7.62 57.08 -9.22
CA ARG A 452 -8.42 56.16 -10.04
C ARG A 452 -8.62 54.80 -9.36
N LEU A 453 -7.66 54.39 -8.53
CA LEU A 453 -7.65 53.09 -7.88
C LEU A 453 -8.36 53.12 -6.52
N TYR A 454 -8.06 54.12 -5.69
CA TYR A 454 -8.74 54.39 -4.42
C TYR A 454 -9.96 55.26 -4.67
N VAL A 455 -11.13 54.64 -4.86
CA VAL A 455 -12.38 55.33 -5.25
C VAL A 455 -13.08 56.01 -4.08
N ALA A 456 -14.14 56.77 -4.35
CA ALA A 456 -14.95 57.36 -3.29
C ALA A 456 -15.62 56.26 -2.45
N GLN A 457 -15.75 56.47 -1.13
CA GLN A 457 -16.33 55.49 -0.20
C GLN A 457 -17.70 54.98 -0.67
N SER A 458 -18.57 55.87 -1.16
CA SER A 458 -19.90 55.49 -1.67
C SER A 458 -19.86 54.51 -2.85
N GLU A 459 -18.80 54.56 -3.68
CA GLU A 459 -18.61 53.60 -4.78
C GLU A 459 -18.17 52.24 -4.26
N MET A 460 -17.24 52.21 -3.29
CA MET A 460 -16.83 50.99 -2.60
C MET A 460 -18.00 50.35 -1.85
N ASP A 461 -18.79 51.14 -1.12
CA ASP A 461 -19.98 50.69 -0.39
C ASP A 461 -21.01 50.05 -1.34
N THR A 462 -21.18 50.61 -2.54
CA THR A 462 -22.08 50.06 -3.55
C THR A 462 -21.60 48.67 -4.00
N LEU A 463 -20.30 48.49 -4.26
CA LEU A 463 -19.72 47.20 -4.63
C LEU A 463 -19.86 46.16 -3.50
N ILE A 464 -19.60 46.56 -2.26
CA ILE A 464 -19.80 45.71 -1.07
C ILE A 464 -21.26 45.27 -0.97
N GLN A 465 -22.21 46.19 -1.16
CA GLN A 465 -23.64 45.89 -1.10
C GLN A 465 -24.06 44.93 -2.22
N GLU A 466 -23.62 45.16 -3.46
CA GLU A 466 -23.91 44.27 -4.60
C GLU A 466 -23.40 42.84 -4.37
N ASP A 467 -22.18 42.69 -3.87
CA ASP A 467 -21.58 41.38 -3.62
C ASP A 467 -22.21 40.71 -2.38
N THR A 468 -22.66 41.49 -1.39
CA THR A 468 -23.42 41.02 -0.22
C THR A 468 -24.82 40.53 -0.62
N ASP A 469 -25.53 41.27 -1.46
CA ASP A 469 -26.86 40.90 -1.95
C ASP A 469 -26.80 39.62 -2.80
N ARG A 470 -25.75 39.45 -3.62
CA ARG A 470 -25.49 38.22 -4.36
C ARG A 470 -25.35 37.02 -3.41
N TYR A 471 -24.50 37.16 -2.38
CA TYR A 471 -24.30 36.10 -1.40
C TYR A 471 -25.58 35.77 -0.64
N ARG A 472 -26.33 36.78 -0.16
CA ARG A 472 -27.60 36.61 0.55
C ARG A 472 -28.65 35.90 -0.30
N GLY A 473 -28.76 36.24 -1.59
CA GLY A 473 -29.67 35.56 -2.50
C GLY A 473 -29.35 34.06 -2.64
N ALA A 474 -28.07 33.69 -2.72
CA ALA A 474 -27.65 32.29 -2.72
C ALA A 474 -27.88 31.61 -1.35
N LEU A 475 -27.65 32.34 -0.26
CA LEU A 475 -27.86 31.85 1.11
C LEU A 475 -29.33 31.55 1.39
N GLU A 476 -30.26 32.40 0.94
CA GLU A 476 -31.71 32.16 1.04
C GLU A 476 -32.11 30.84 0.38
N ALA A 477 -31.50 30.49 -0.76
CA ALA A 477 -31.74 29.23 -1.45
C ALA A 477 -31.25 28.00 -0.63
N THR A 478 -30.34 28.18 0.32
CA THR A 478 -29.89 27.11 1.24
C THR A 478 -30.80 26.88 2.46
N GLY A 479 -31.91 27.64 2.58
CA GLY A 479 -32.86 27.48 3.69
C GLY A 479 -33.03 28.71 4.59
N GLY A 480 -32.55 29.88 4.17
CA GLY A 480 -32.83 31.19 4.79
C GLY A 480 -31.63 31.88 5.45
N ALA A 481 -31.80 33.16 5.80
CA ALA A 481 -30.80 33.95 6.52
C ALA A 481 -30.69 33.51 7.98
N PHE A 482 -29.46 33.26 8.45
CA PHE A 482 -29.16 32.89 9.83
C PHE A 482 -29.22 34.15 10.70
N GLY A 483 -30.40 34.52 11.20
CA GLY A 483 -30.60 35.67 12.10
C GLY A 483 -30.02 35.46 13.50
N GLY A 484 -28.75 35.06 13.61
CA GLY A 484 -28.06 34.67 14.85
C GLY A 484 -26.62 34.17 14.62
N ILE A 485 -26.16 33.26 15.50
CA ILE A 485 -24.83 32.64 15.43
C ILE A 485 -24.72 31.75 14.18
N GLU A 486 -23.63 31.87 13.43
CA GLU A 486 -23.36 31.08 12.23
C GLU A 486 -23.31 29.58 12.56
N PRO A 487 -24.08 28.72 11.86
CA PRO A 487 -24.30 27.36 12.31
C PRO A 487 -23.11 26.42 12.09
N ILE A 488 -22.27 26.63 11.06
CA ILE A 488 -21.13 25.75 10.78
C ILE A 488 -20.08 25.87 11.90
N SER A 489 -19.70 27.10 12.22
CA SER A 489 -18.76 27.42 13.32
C SER A 489 -19.29 26.98 14.68
N ARG A 490 -20.58 27.22 14.95
CA ARG A 490 -21.24 26.72 16.17
C ARG A 490 -21.17 25.19 16.27
N PHE A 491 -21.54 24.48 15.22
CA PHE A 491 -21.59 23.01 15.28
C PHE A 491 -20.21 22.36 15.23
N HIS A 492 -19.21 23.04 14.67
CA HIS A 492 -17.82 22.67 14.86
C HIS A 492 -17.47 22.65 16.36
N GLU A 493 -17.74 23.73 17.10
CA GLU A 493 -17.45 23.80 18.54
C GLU A 493 -18.22 22.73 19.33
N VAL A 494 -19.51 22.52 19.01
CA VAL A 494 -20.34 21.46 19.65
C VAL A 494 -19.73 20.08 19.41
N PHE A 495 -19.27 19.79 18.19
CA PHE A 495 -18.70 18.49 17.85
C PHE A 495 -17.38 18.20 18.57
N GLN A 496 -16.55 19.23 18.82
CA GLN A 496 -15.32 19.09 19.62
C GLN A 496 -15.59 18.75 21.10
N GLY A 497 -16.83 18.93 21.56
CA GLY A 497 -17.26 18.56 22.90
C GLY A 497 -17.18 17.05 23.18
N PRO A 498 -17.18 16.65 24.47
CA PRO A 498 -17.13 15.25 24.87
C PRO A 498 -18.35 14.47 24.37
N VAL A 499 -18.19 13.15 24.26
CA VAL A 499 -19.19 12.18 23.84
C VAL A 499 -19.89 11.63 25.09
N ASP A 500 -21.21 11.78 25.16
CA ASP A 500 -22.02 11.13 26.20
C ASP A 500 -22.48 9.72 25.77
N ALA A 501 -23.10 9.00 26.71
CA ALA A 501 -23.55 7.62 26.48
C ALA A 501 -24.62 7.50 25.39
N ALA A 502 -25.53 8.47 25.29
CA ALA A 502 -26.64 8.42 24.33
C ALA A 502 -26.13 8.61 22.90
N TYR A 503 -25.24 9.59 22.70
CA TYR A 503 -24.55 9.79 21.43
C TYR A 503 -23.71 8.57 21.06
N ALA A 504 -22.89 8.06 21.99
CA ALA A 504 -22.03 6.91 21.77
C ALA A 504 -22.83 5.67 21.32
N ALA A 505 -23.92 5.36 22.03
CA ALA A 505 -24.83 4.26 21.70
C ALA A 505 -25.45 4.42 20.32
N ALA A 506 -25.95 5.63 20.01
CA ALA A 506 -26.60 5.92 18.74
C ALA A 506 -25.65 5.79 17.54
N VAL A 507 -24.39 6.23 17.68
CA VAL A 507 -23.36 6.11 16.62
C VAL A 507 -23.02 4.65 16.31
N VAL A 508 -22.98 3.77 17.32
CA VAL A 508 -22.77 2.32 17.10
C VAL A 508 -24.06 1.57 16.75
N GLY A 509 -25.18 2.28 16.59
CA GLY A 509 -26.44 1.70 16.16
C GLY A 509 -27.18 0.90 17.24
N LEU A 510 -27.01 1.25 18.51
CA LEU A 510 -27.68 0.62 19.65
C LEU A 510 -28.52 1.62 20.45
N GLU A 511 -29.59 1.12 21.08
CA GLU A 511 -30.27 1.87 22.13
C GLU A 511 -29.34 2.06 23.34
N THR A 512 -29.49 3.20 24.03
CA THR A 512 -28.59 3.59 25.13
C THR A 512 -28.44 2.50 26.19
N GLU A 513 -29.54 1.94 26.70
CA GLU A 513 -29.47 0.89 27.72
C GLU A 513 -28.82 -0.40 27.22
N ALA A 514 -29.05 -0.79 25.96
CA ALA A 514 -28.43 -1.97 25.37
C ALA A 514 -26.90 -1.79 25.20
N PHE A 515 -26.46 -0.57 24.88
CA PHE A 515 -25.05 -0.24 24.82
C PHE A 515 -24.40 -0.26 26.21
N LEU A 516 -25.05 0.33 27.21
CA LEU A 516 -24.56 0.32 28.60
C LEU A 516 -24.50 -1.11 29.17
N GLU A 517 -25.50 -1.94 28.89
CA GLU A 517 -25.47 -3.37 29.26
C GLU A 517 -24.27 -4.08 28.63
N LYS A 518 -23.99 -3.86 27.34
CA LYS A 518 -22.80 -4.40 26.68
C LYS A 518 -21.50 -3.91 27.31
N ILE A 519 -21.39 -2.64 27.71
CA ILE A 519 -20.22 -2.13 28.43
C ILE A 519 -20.06 -2.85 29.78
N ARG A 520 -21.15 -3.06 30.53
CA ARG A 520 -21.13 -3.76 31.82
C ARG A 520 -20.74 -5.23 31.70
N GLU A 521 -21.08 -5.89 30.59
CA GLU A 521 -20.84 -7.32 30.37
C GLU A 521 -19.53 -7.64 29.63
N ASN A 522 -18.98 -6.70 28.86
CA ASN A 522 -17.84 -6.92 27.98
C ASN A 522 -16.57 -6.26 28.52
N THR A 523 -15.67 -7.07 29.07
CA THR A 523 -14.36 -6.61 29.59
C THR A 523 -13.50 -5.92 28.54
N GLY A 524 -13.65 -6.26 27.25
CA GLY A 524 -12.97 -5.57 26.15
C GLY A 524 -13.38 -4.10 26.01
N LEU A 525 -14.69 -3.82 26.06
CA LEU A 525 -15.21 -2.44 26.05
C LEU A 525 -14.77 -1.67 27.31
N GLN A 526 -14.73 -2.35 28.47
CA GLN A 526 -14.24 -1.76 29.71
C GLN A 526 -12.76 -1.38 29.63
N ASN A 527 -11.93 -2.25 29.05
CA ASN A 527 -10.49 -2.04 28.87
C ASN A 527 -10.17 -0.88 27.92
N ILE A 528 -11.03 -0.60 26.95
CA ILE A 528 -10.93 0.57 26.04
C ILE A 528 -11.40 1.86 26.76
N GLY A 529 -11.84 1.77 28.02
CA GLY A 529 -12.18 2.91 28.86
C GLY A 529 -13.64 3.33 28.81
N LEU A 530 -14.54 2.50 28.23
CA LEU A 530 -15.96 2.86 28.08
C LEU A 530 -16.75 2.81 29.39
N LEU A 531 -16.19 2.26 30.49
CA LEU A 531 -16.81 2.30 31.81
C LEU A 531 -17.15 3.72 32.29
N VAL A 532 -16.45 4.74 31.78
CA VAL A 532 -16.76 6.15 32.08
C VAL A 532 -18.18 6.53 31.65
N LEU A 533 -18.76 5.83 30.67
CA LEU A 533 -20.10 6.08 30.13
C LEU A 533 -21.21 5.36 30.91
N ASP A 534 -20.90 4.43 31.81
CA ASP A 534 -21.88 3.66 32.60
C ASP A 534 -22.50 4.46 33.77
N SER A 535 -22.33 5.78 33.76
CA SER A 535 -22.88 6.71 34.74
C SER A 535 -23.79 7.72 34.05
N PRO A 536 -24.89 8.19 34.69
CA PRO A 536 -25.79 9.20 34.11
C PRO A 536 -25.11 10.52 33.70
N ASN A 537 -23.94 10.83 34.26
CA ASN A 537 -23.13 12.01 33.91
C ASN A 537 -21.81 11.62 33.19
N GLY A 538 -21.74 10.38 32.72
CA GLY A 538 -20.56 9.82 32.06
C GLY A 538 -20.31 10.45 30.70
N SER A 539 -19.09 10.90 30.45
CA SER A 539 -18.69 11.42 29.14
C SER A 539 -17.23 11.08 28.85
N MET A 540 -16.91 10.88 27.58
CA MET A 540 -15.57 10.58 27.07
C MET A 540 -15.08 11.73 26.20
N LYS A 541 -13.78 12.04 26.17
CA LYS A 541 -13.26 13.02 25.22
C LYS A 541 -13.42 12.51 23.77
N ARG A 542 -13.75 13.43 22.85
CA ARG A 542 -14.01 13.11 21.44
C ARG A 542 -12.83 12.42 20.76
N ASP A 543 -11.61 12.90 21.00
CA ASP A 543 -10.38 12.33 20.45
C ASP A 543 -10.20 10.85 20.84
N ALA A 544 -10.40 10.53 22.12
CA ALA A 544 -10.34 9.17 22.63
C ALA A 544 -11.47 8.27 22.08
N TRP A 545 -12.67 8.81 21.89
CA TRP A 545 -13.77 8.07 21.24
C TRP A 545 -13.43 7.75 19.78
N THR A 546 -13.04 8.77 19.01
CA THR A 546 -12.77 8.64 17.58
C THR A 546 -11.56 7.74 17.31
N SER A 547 -10.48 7.84 18.09
CA SER A 547 -9.29 6.99 17.90
C SER A 547 -9.54 5.52 18.15
N ASN A 548 -10.48 5.18 19.03
CA ASN A 548 -10.79 3.80 19.43
C ASN A 548 -12.03 3.25 18.73
N PHE A 549 -12.65 3.98 17.79
CA PHE A 549 -13.96 3.62 17.26
C PHE A 549 -13.99 2.23 16.59
N ARG A 550 -12.96 1.87 15.83
CA ARG A 550 -12.83 0.54 15.22
C ARG A 550 -12.74 -0.57 16.27
N ASP A 551 -11.97 -0.36 17.34
CA ASP A 551 -11.84 -1.32 18.45
C ASP A 551 -13.15 -1.48 19.23
N ILE A 552 -13.91 -0.39 19.39
CA ILE A 552 -15.24 -0.42 20.01
C ILE A 552 -16.18 -1.31 19.18
N LEU A 553 -16.23 -1.11 17.85
CA LEU A 553 -17.05 -1.96 16.98
C LEU A 553 -16.62 -3.41 17.00
N PHE A 554 -15.30 -3.67 16.93
CA PHE A 554 -14.76 -5.02 17.01
C PHE A 554 -15.16 -5.71 18.33
N ALA A 555 -15.05 -4.98 19.45
CA ALA A 555 -15.43 -5.51 20.75
C ALA A 555 -16.94 -5.75 20.89
N LEU A 556 -17.77 -4.93 20.25
CA LEU A 556 -19.22 -5.13 20.19
C LEU A 556 -19.60 -6.38 19.36
N ASP A 557 -18.90 -6.61 18.24
CA ASP A 557 -19.18 -7.71 17.31
C ASP A 557 -18.61 -9.06 17.77
N PHE A 558 -17.47 -9.04 18.48
CA PHE A 558 -16.74 -10.22 18.92
C PHE A 558 -16.45 -10.24 20.43
N PRO A 559 -17.49 -10.25 21.29
CA PRO A 559 -17.32 -10.14 22.74
C PRO A 559 -16.49 -11.27 23.39
N GLN A 560 -16.29 -12.39 22.69
CA GLN A 560 -15.54 -13.57 23.16
C GLN A 560 -14.08 -13.61 22.66
N LEU A 561 -13.70 -12.73 21.74
CA LEU A 561 -12.36 -12.71 21.11
C LEU A 561 -11.50 -11.53 21.58
N VAL A 562 -12.05 -10.64 22.43
CA VAL A 562 -11.29 -9.52 23.00
C VAL A 562 -10.53 -9.99 24.24
N ASP A 563 -9.53 -10.83 24.00
CA ASP A 563 -8.33 -10.89 24.83
C ASP A 563 -7.22 -10.16 24.04
N LYS A 564 -7.51 -8.92 23.61
CA LYS A 564 -6.46 -7.97 23.27
C LYS A 564 -6.12 -7.25 24.56
N THR A 565 -4.94 -7.59 25.07
CA THR A 565 -4.23 -6.94 26.16
C THR A 565 -4.36 -5.42 26.00
N PRO A 566 -4.62 -4.66 27.08
CA PRO A 566 -4.70 -3.21 27.03
C PRO A 566 -3.48 -2.62 26.30
N VAL A 567 -3.66 -1.49 25.62
CA VAL A 567 -2.54 -0.55 25.42
C VAL A 567 -1.89 -0.42 26.79
N VAL A 568 -0.70 -1.00 26.96
CA VAL A 568 -0.04 -1.04 28.26
C VAL A 568 0.14 0.42 28.66
N PRO A 569 -0.59 0.92 29.67
CA PRO A 569 -0.31 2.27 30.16
C PRO A 569 1.15 2.25 30.58
N GLN A 570 1.91 3.31 30.24
CA GLN A 570 3.29 3.41 30.65
C GLN A 570 3.39 3.01 32.13
N PRO A 571 4.12 1.93 32.47
CA PRO A 571 4.04 1.36 33.80
C PRO A 571 4.52 2.38 34.82
N GLU A 572 3.79 2.46 35.93
CA GLU A 572 4.20 3.28 37.07
C GLU A 572 5.63 2.88 37.47
N ARG A 573 6.56 3.83 37.41
CA ARG A 573 7.99 3.59 37.66
C ARG A 573 8.20 3.18 39.10
N LEU A 574 8.30 1.87 39.34
CA LEU A 574 8.72 1.31 40.61
C LEU A 574 10.23 0.98 40.53
N PRO A 575 11.10 1.73 41.23
CA PRO A 575 12.53 1.46 41.21
C PRO A 575 12.83 0.02 41.66
N GLY A 576 13.60 -0.73 40.87
CA GLY A 576 13.95 -2.12 41.14
C GLY A 576 12.89 -3.17 40.78
N ALA A 577 11.79 -2.80 40.09
CA ALA A 577 10.83 -3.76 39.56
C ALA A 577 11.40 -4.56 38.37
N PHE A 578 11.01 -5.83 38.28
CA PHE A 578 11.37 -6.70 37.15
C PHE A 578 10.39 -6.53 35.99
N VAL A 579 10.92 -6.53 34.78
CA VAL A 579 10.14 -6.44 33.53
C VAL A 579 9.71 -7.85 33.13
N HIS A 580 8.42 -8.01 32.90
CA HIS A 580 7.87 -9.24 32.34
C HIS A 580 7.99 -9.22 30.81
N ILE A 581 8.72 -10.20 30.28
CA ILE A 581 8.87 -10.46 28.83
C ILE A 581 8.40 -11.91 28.61
N PRO A 582 7.14 -12.14 28.19
CA PRO A 582 6.55 -13.48 28.09
C PRO A 582 7.14 -14.30 26.93
N ASP A 583 7.50 -13.65 25.83
CA ASP A 583 8.17 -14.29 24.70
C ASP A 583 9.62 -14.64 25.10
N THR A 584 9.92 -15.93 25.14
CA THR A 584 11.23 -16.42 25.58
C THR A 584 12.36 -16.04 24.62
N ASN A 585 12.06 -15.87 23.34
CA ASN A 585 13.02 -15.54 22.31
C ASN A 585 13.32 -14.03 22.33
N LEU A 586 12.29 -13.19 22.48
CA LEU A 586 12.48 -11.77 22.74
C LEU A 586 13.27 -11.56 24.02
N ARG A 587 12.89 -12.26 25.10
CA ARG A 587 13.59 -12.15 26.39
C ARG A 587 15.06 -12.51 26.27
N ALA A 588 15.38 -13.58 25.54
CA ALA A 588 16.76 -13.99 25.29
C ALA A 588 17.53 -12.92 24.51
N ALA A 589 16.93 -12.35 23.46
CA ALA A 589 17.52 -11.27 22.68
C ALA A 589 17.79 -10.00 23.52
N VAL A 590 16.82 -9.59 24.33
CA VAL A 590 16.96 -8.45 25.25
C VAL A 590 18.04 -8.73 26.31
N ALA A 591 18.09 -9.95 26.87
CA ALA A 591 19.11 -10.32 27.84
C ALA A 591 20.51 -10.27 27.23
N GLU A 592 20.68 -10.79 26.02
CA GLU A 592 21.94 -10.78 25.27
C GLU A 592 22.44 -9.35 25.02
N GLU A 593 21.57 -8.46 24.52
CA GLU A 593 21.89 -7.05 24.28
C GLU A 593 22.26 -6.31 25.58
N LEU A 594 21.65 -6.70 26.71
CA LEU A 594 22.00 -6.16 28.03
C LEU A 594 23.24 -6.83 28.66
N GLY A 595 23.89 -7.78 27.99
CA GLY A 595 25.06 -8.50 28.49
C GLY A 595 24.75 -9.47 29.63
N LYS A 596 23.54 -10.03 29.64
CA LYS A 596 23.02 -10.91 30.69
C LYS A 596 22.78 -12.32 30.14
N THR A 597 22.83 -13.31 31.03
CA THR A 597 22.40 -14.67 30.67
C THR A 597 20.89 -14.69 30.38
N PRO A 598 20.39 -15.53 29.45
CA PRO A 598 18.98 -15.54 29.03
C PRO A 598 17.97 -15.65 30.17
N ASN A 599 18.35 -16.30 31.28
CA ASN A 599 17.49 -16.51 32.45
C ASN A 599 17.66 -15.49 33.59
N ALA A 600 18.57 -14.53 33.47
CA ALA A 600 18.71 -13.49 34.47
C ALA A 600 17.45 -12.59 34.51
N PRO A 601 17.05 -12.12 35.70
CA PRO A 601 15.96 -11.17 35.81
C PRO A 601 16.38 -9.82 35.21
N ILE A 602 15.49 -9.17 34.47
CA ILE A 602 15.71 -7.87 33.82
C ILE A 602 14.88 -6.83 34.57
N THR A 603 15.51 -5.73 34.97
CA THR A 603 14.87 -4.61 35.68
C THR A 603 14.42 -3.51 34.72
N VAL A 604 13.51 -2.64 35.18
CA VAL A 604 13.06 -1.48 34.39
C VAL A 604 14.25 -0.57 34.03
N GLU A 605 15.16 -0.32 34.97
CA GLU A 605 16.34 0.53 34.75
C GLU A 605 17.32 -0.08 33.74
N GLU A 606 17.37 -1.40 33.63
CA GLU A 606 18.16 -2.09 32.62
C GLU A 606 17.49 -1.98 31.25
N MET A 607 16.16 -2.11 31.14
CA MET A 607 15.44 -1.86 29.90
C MET A 607 15.65 -0.44 29.37
N GLU A 608 15.71 0.56 30.25
CA GLU A 608 16.01 1.94 29.85
C GLU A 608 17.43 2.12 29.26
N ARG A 609 18.34 1.14 29.41
CA ARG A 609 19.68 1.18 28.79
C ARG A 609 19.68 0.69 27.35
N LEU A 610 18.63 -0.02 26.92
CA LEU A 610 18.50 -0.49 25.55
C LEU A 610 18.48 0.71 24.58
N ARG A 611 19.26 0.64 23.51
CA ARG A 611 19.39 1.70 22.48
C ARG A 611 19.11 1.15 21.09
N GLU A 612 19.52 -0.08 20.87
CA GLU A 612 19.28 -0.86 19.67
C GLU A 612 18.80 -2.25 20.10
N LEU A 613 17.94 -2.85 19.30
CA LEU A 613 17.61 -4.26 19.42
C LEU A 613 17.53 -4.83 18.00
N ASP A 614 18.49 -5.67 17.68
CA ASP A 614 18.62 -6.32 16.39
C ASP A 614 18.38 -7.82 16.51
N VAL A 615 17.29 -8.30 15.91
CA VAL A 615 16.91 -9.71 15.90
C VAL A 615 16.77 -10.24 14.48
N ARG A 616 17.67 -9.81 13.57
CA ARG A 616 17.76 -10.27 12.17
C ARG A 616 17.97 -11.77 12.01
N ASP A 617 18.46 -12.48 13.03
CA ASP A 617 18.76 -13.92 12.94
C ASP A 617 17.51 -14.84 12.96
N ASN A 618 16.30 -14.29 12.78
CA ASN A 618 15.01 -14.99 12.81
C ASN A 618 14.84 -15.86 14.06
N ARG A 619 14.45 -15.22 15.17
CA ARG A 619 14.33 -15.86 16.48
C ARG A 619 12.92 -16.38 16.79
N ASP A 620 12.01 -16.42 15.81
CA ASP A 620 10.62 -16.86 15.99
C ASP A 620 9.89 -16.08 17.11
N ILE A 621 10.08 -14.76 17.12
CA ILE A 621 9.46 -13.86 18.10
C ILE A 621 8.01 -13.58 17.68
N HIS A 622 7.08 -13.70 18.62
CA HIS A 622 5.65 -13.50 18.40
C HIS A 622 5.08 -12.30 19.17
N ASP A 623 5.65 -12.00 20.35
CA ASP A 623 5.11 -11.01 21.27
C ASP A 623 6.20 -10.00 21.70
N LEU A 624 5.91 -8.71 21.52
CA LEU A 624 6.81 -7.60 21.87
C LEU A 624 6.70 -7.13 23.33
N THR A 625 5.83 -7.75 24.13
CA THR A 625 5.57 -7.38 25.51
C THR A 625 6.87 -7.32 26.33
N GLY A 626 7.04 -6.20 27.02
CA GLY A 626 8.23 -5.84 27.77
C GLY A 626 9.04 -4.74 27.10
N LEU A 627 8.96 -4.56 25.78
CA LEU A 627 9.65 -3.47 25.09
C LEU A 627 9.12 -2.08 25.43
N GLN A 628 7.89 -1.95 25.97
CA GLN A 628 7.34 -0.66 26.42
C GLN A 628 8.21 0.03 27.50
N PHE A 629 9.05 -0.74 28.21
CA PHE A 629 9.98 -0.24 29.21
C PHE A 629 11.32 0.25 28.60
N ALA A 630 11.62 -0.10 27.34
CA ALA A 630 12.83 0.32 26.64
C ALA A 630 12.70 1.75 26.08
N THR A 631 12.38 2.72 26.94
CA THR A 631 12.02 4.11 26.57
C THR A 631 13.11 4.88 25.81
N ASN A 632 14.33 4.36 25.79
CA ASN A 632 15.47 4.94 25.08
C ASN A 632 15.88 4.17 23.82
N LEU A 633 15.10 3.16 23.42
CA LEU A 633 15.31 2.42 22.19
C LEU A 633 15.16 3.36 21.00
N GLY A 634 16.20 3.43 20.18
CA GLY A 634 16.25 4.21 18.94
C GLY A 634 16.12 3.34 17.70
N GLU A 635 16.57 2.10 17.76
CA GLU A 635 16.62 1.21 16.60
C GLU A 635 16.03 -0.16 16.95
N LEU A 636 15.07 -0.61 16.17
CA LEU A 636 14.41 -1.90 16.34
C LEU A 636 14.32 -2.61 14.99
N ILE A 637 14.99 -3.76 14.89
CA ILE A 637 15.06 -4.57 13.68
C ILE A 637 14.49 -5.96 13.93
N LEU A 638 13.28 -6.21 13.40
CA LEU A 638 12.46 -7.40 13.66
C LEU A 638 12.36 -8.38 12.47
N GLY A 639 13.16 -8.23 11.42
CA GLY A 639 13.06 -9.04 10.19
C GLY A 639 14.39 -9.46 9.58
N HIS A 640 14.36 -10.44 8.67
CA HIS A 640 15.50 -10.91 7.85
C HIS A 640 15.17 -10.81 6.35
N TRP A 641 16.15 -10.54 5.49
CA TRP A 641 16.00 -10.55 4.03
C TRP A 641 16.18 -11.96 3.45
N GLY A 642 15.14 -12.57 2.88
CA GLY A 642 15.24 -13.84 2.13
C GLY A 642 14.98 -15.13 2.93
N GLY A 643 14.25 -15.07 4.05
CA GLY A 643 13.85 -16.25 4.86
C GLY A 643 12.50 -16.07 5.56
N ARG A 644 12.06 -17.05 6.38
CA ARG A 644 10.92 -16.81 7.31
C ARG A 644 11.34 -15.69 8.28
N GLY A 645 10.53 -14.65 8.44
CA GLY A 645 10.73 -13.67 9.49
C GLY A 645 10.10 -14.10 10.82
N ASN A 646 10.17 -13.21 11.81
CA ASN A 646 9.43 -13.36 13.07
C ASN A 646 7.91 -13.39 12.80
N GLN A 647 7.12 -13.66 13.85
CA GLN A 647 5.66 -13.79 13.78
C GLN A 647 4.95 -12.66 14.54
N VAL A 648 5.58 -11.47 14.58
CA VAL A 648 5.02 -10.31 15.27
C VAL A 648 3.80 -9.81 14.48
N SER A 649 2.68 -9.62 15.17
CA SER A 649 1.48 -8.98 14.59
C SER A 649 0.98 -7.80 15.40
N ASP A 650 1.36 -7.71 16.68
CA ASP A 650 0.98 -6.62 17.58
C ASP A 650 2.16 -5.66 17.83
N LEU A 651 1.93 -4.37 17.53
CA LEU A 651 2.88 -3.28 17.73
C LEU A 651 2.58 -2.45 18.99
N SER A 652 1.55 -2.80 19.76
CA SER A 652 1.16 -2.08 20.98
C SER A 652 2.30 -1.87 21.98
N PRO A 653 3.25 -2.83 22.19
CA PRO A 653 4.32 -2.63 23.16
C PRO A 653 5.34 -1.57 22.75
N ILE A 654 5.38 -1.16 21.46
CA ILE A 654 6.33 -0.17 20.96
C ILE A 654 5.70 1.19 20.63
N ALA A 655 4.37 1.32 20.70
CA ALA A 655 3.62 2.52 20.33
C ALA A 655 4.10 3.79 21.08
N GLY A 656 4.56 3.64 22.33
CA GLY A 656 5.05 4.74 23.17
C GLY A 656 6.54 5.08 23.04
N LEU A 657 7.29 4.36 22.19
CA LEU A 657 8.75 4.51 22.09
C LEU A 657 9.13 5.70 21.20
N THR A 658 8.82 6.90 21.64
CA THR A 658 8.98 8.16 20.86
C THR A 658 10.41 8.50 20.43
N ARG A 659 11.42 7.80 20.97
CA ARG A 659 12.85 7.90 20.56
C ARG A 659 13.22 6.98 19.41
N LEU A 660 12.31 6.08 19.00
CA LEU A 660 12.51 5.18 17.88
C LEU A 660 12.63 5.99 16.60
N ARG A 661 13.73 5.77 15.88
CA ARG A 661 14.09 6.41 14.61
C ARG A 661 14.15 5.41 13.45
N LEU A 662 14.57 4.18 13.74
CA LEU A 662 14.70 3.10 12.76
C LEU A 662 13.82 1.95 13.21
N LEU A 663 12.85 1.60 12.36
CA LEU A 663 11.91 0.51 12.63
C LEU A 663 11.81 -0.38 11.39
N PHE A 664 12.39 -1.57 11.49
CA PHE A 664 12.37 -2.57 10.43
C PHE A 664 11.47 -3.73 10.85
N LEU A 665 10.34 -3.86 10.18
CA LEU A 665 9.26 -4.79 10.51
C LEU A 665 9.10 -5.92 9.49
N HIS A 666 9.99 -5.99 8.51
CA HIS A 666 9.83 -6.83 7.35
C HIS A 666 9.64 -8.33 7.66
N ASN A 667 8.90 -9.00 6.78
CA ASN A 667 8.55 -10.43 6.86
C ASN A 667 7.85 -10.84 8.17
N ASN A 668 7.03 -9.95 8.73
CA ASN A 668 6.14 -10.23 9.87
C ASN A 668 4.66 -10.09 9.45
N PRO A 669 3.72 -10.84 10.06
CA PRO A 669 2.29 -10.78 9.76
C PRO A 669 1.58 -9.52 10.30
N ILE A 670 2.18 -8.35 10.07
CA ILE A 670 1.67 -7.04 10.50
C ILE A 670 0.74 -6.50 9.43
N SER A 671 -0.48 -6.14 9.81
CA SER A 671 -1.45 -5.47 8.92
C SER A 671 -1.80 -4.06 9.39
N ASP A 672 -1.72 -3.79 10.69
CA ASP A 672 -2.09 -2.52 11.31
C ASP A 672 -0.86 -1.76 11.81
N ILE A 673 -0.64 -0.58 11.25
CA ILE A 673 0.44 0.35 11.64
C ILE A 673 -0.10 1.66 12.23
N SER A 674 -1.38 1.72 12.61
CA SER A 674 -2.03 2.92 13.18
C SER A 674 -1.30 3.46 14.41
N LEU A 675 -0.72 2.58 15.22
CA LEU A 675 0.04 2.90 16.42
C LEU A 675 1.41 3.54 16.15
N LEU A 676 1.87 3.57 14.90
CA LEU A 676 3.15 4.19 14.53
C LEU A 676 3.04 5.71 14.35
N LYS A 677 1.83 6.27 14.18
CA LYS A 677 1.60 7.68 13.80
C LYS A 677 2.28 8.71 14.71
N ASP A 678 2.44 8.40 15.99
CA ASP A 678 3.00 9.33 16.99
C ASP A 678 4.52 9.18 17.16
N LEU A 679 5.17 8.33 16.35
CA LEU A 679 6.61 8.08 16.41
C LEU A 679 7.41 9.06 15.54
N ASN A 680 8.69 9.25 15.89
CA ASN A 680 9.61 10.14 15.17
C ASN A 680 10.52 9.36 14.21
N LEU A 681 9.94 8.47 13.40
CA LEU A 681 10.70 7.58 12.52
C LEU A 681 11.41 8.35 11.41
N THR A 682 12.67 8.00 11.17
CA THR A 682 13.46 8.42 10.00
C THR A 682 13.54 7.32 8.95
N ARG A 683 13.47 6.04 9.37
CA ARG A 683 13.52 4.88 8.47
C ARG A 683 12.45 3.87 8.87
N LEU A 684 11.58 3.53 7.94
CA LEU A 684 10.52 2.54 8.12
C LEU A 684 10.57 1.50 7.00
N VAL A 685 10.74 0.24 7.37
CA VAL A 685 10.84 -0.88 6.43
C VAL A 685 9.75 -1.88 6.74
N LEU A 686 8.80 -2.03 5.81
CA LEU A 686 7.59 -2.84 5.93
C LEU A 686 7.55 -4.01 4.94
N ASN A 687 8.67 -4.35 4.28
CA ASN A 687 8.61 -5.30 3.19
C ASN A 687 8.10 -6.70 3.61
N GLY A 688 7.28 -7.34 2.78
CA GLY A 688 6.72 -8.67 3.11
C GLY A 688 5.75 -8.67 4.30
N THR A 689 5.11 -7.53 4.59
CA THR A 689 4.04 -7.42 5.60
C THR A 689 2.66 -7.41 4.95
N LEU A 690 1.60 -7.50 5.75
CA LEU A 690 0.20 -7.48 5.29
C LEU A 690 -0.40 -6.07 5.33
N VAL A 691 0.42 -5.03 5.39
CA VAL A 691 -0.03 -3.63 5.44
C VAL A 691 -0.67 -3.25 4.10
N SER A 692 -1.89 -2.73 4.16
CA SER A 692 -2.60 -2.16 3.00
C SER A 692 -2.91 -0.67 3.13
N ASP A 693 -3.01 -0.16 4.37
CA ASP A 693 -3.36 1.23 4.68
C ASP A 693 -2.13 2.02 5.14
N LEU A 694 -1.71 3.00 4.33
CA LEU A 694 -0.59 3.89 4.65
C LEU A 694 -1.01 5.19 5.32
N SER A 695 -2.29 5.41 5.62
CA SER A 695 -2.76 6.66 6.26
C SER A 695 -1.96 7.07 7.51
N PRO A 696 -1.54 6.16 8.41
CA PRO A 696 -0.72 6.51 9.55
C PRO A 696 0.63 7.16 9.20
N VAL A 697 1.17 6.85 8.01
CA VAL A 697 2.47 7.36 7.55
C VAL A 697 2.46 8.87 7.26
N ARG A 698 1.28 9.49 7.01
CA ARG A 698 1.14 10.95 6.76
C ARG A 698 1.80 11.80 7.83
N SER A 699 1.75 11.33 9.08
CA SER A 699 2.27 12.01 10.27
C SER A 699 3.78 11.86 10.45
N LEU A 700 4.40 10.88 9.79
CA LEU A 700 5.82 10.53 9.93
C LEU A 700 6.73 11.44 9.09
N THR A 701 6.57 12.75 9.23
CA THR A 701 7.20 13.80 8.41
C THR A 701 8.74 13.83 8.47
N LYS A 702 9.36 13.07 9.39
CA LYS A 702 10.81 12.91 9.51
C LYS A 702 11.37 11.75 8.70
N LEU A 703 10.52 10.96 8.02
CA LEU A 703 10.97 9.85 7.19
C LEU A 703 11.89 10.31 6.07
N THR A 704 13.05 9.66 6.00
CA THR A 704 14.01 9.74 4.90
C THR A 704 14.01 8.46 4.06
N GLU A 705 13.55 7.34 4.62
CA GLU A 705 13.49 6.04 3.93
C GLU A 705 12.18 5.30 4.24
N LEU A 706 11.50 4.86 3.19
CA LEU A 706 10.28 4.06 3.26
C LEU A 706 10.36 2.89 2.27
N VAL A 707 10.30 1.66 2.79
CA VAL A 707 10.36 0.43 1.98
C VAL A 707 9.09 -0.38 2.17
N LEU A 708 8.41 -0.70 1.07
CA LEU A 708 7.06 -1.26 0.99
C LEU A 708 6.97 -2.48 0.07
N ASP A 709 8.11 -3.07 -0.32
CA ASP A 709 8.13 -4.22 -1.23
C ASP A 709 7.32 -5.40 -0.66
N ASP A 710 6.58 -6.12 -1.50
CA ASP A 710 5.72 -7.25 -1.11
C ASP A 710 4.70 -6.91 0.00
N THR A 711 4.10 -5.72 -0.06
CA THR A 711 2.96 -5.33 0.80
C THR A 711 1.64 -5.37 0.05
N LEU A 712 0.53 -5.06 0.73
CA LEU A 712 -0.81 -4.97 0.13
C LEU A 712 -1.21 -3.52 -0.20
N VAL A 713 -0.26 -2.58 -0.18
CA VAL A 713 -0.49 -1.16 -0.45
C VAL A 713 -0.81 -0.96 -1.93
N THR A 714 -1.84 -0.17 -2.21
CA THR A 714 -2.21 0.22 -3.57
C THR A 714 -2.25 1.73 -3.78
N ASP A 715 -2.34 2.51 -2.70
CA ASP A 715 -2.44 3.96 -2.72
C ASP A 715 -1.23 4.61 -2.04
N LEU A 716 -0.52 5.46 -2.78
CA LEU A 716 0.61 6.24 -2.29
C LEU A 716 0.21 7.66 -1.84
N SER A 717 -1.06 8.07 -1.93
CA SER A 717 -1.51 9.41 -1.49
C SER A 717 -1.01 9.81 -0.08
N PRO A 718 -0.89 8.89 0.90
CA PRO A 718 -0.37 9.23 2.23
C PRO A 718 1.10 9.71 2.25
N VAL A 719 1.89 9.46 1.20
CA VAL A 719 3.31 9.83 1.16
C VAL A 719 3.54 11.24 0.62
N ALA A 720 2.53 11.90 0.04
CA ALA A 720 2.68 13.15 -0.72
C ALA A 720 3.32 14.31 0.06
N GLY A 721 3.13 14.33 1.39
CA GLY A 721 3.67 15.36 2.28
C GLY A 721 5.05 15.05 2.90
N LEU A 722 5.65 13.88 2.60
CA LEU A 722 6.91 13.45 3.22
C LEU A 722 8.13 14.08 2.56
N ILE A 723 8.22 15.41 2.58
CA ILE A 723 9.23 16.19 1.85
C ILE A 723 10.68 15.83 2.20
N ASN A 724 10.94 15.16 3.32
CA ASN A 724 12.27 14.70 3.74
C ASN A 724 12.66 13.33 3.17
N LEU A 725 11.75 12.66 2.45
CA LEU A 725 12.00 11.33 1.91
C LEU A 725 13.11 11.39 0.86
N GLU A 726 14.15 10.58 1.07
CA GLU A 726 15.30 10.44 0.17
C GLU A 726 15.25 9.12 -0.61
N TRP A 727 14.64 8.08 -0.04
CA TRP A 727 14.47 6.79 -0.68
C TRP A 727 13.06 6.22 -0.44
N ILE A 728 12.41 5.85 -1.55
CA ILE A 728 11.21 5.02 -1.52
C ILE A 728 11.42 3.74 -2.35
N ALA A 729 10.97 2.62 -1.81
CA ALA A 729 10.91 1.36 -2.53
C ALA A 729 9.51 0.74 -2.38
N PHE A 730 8.93 0.31 -3.51
CA PHE A 730 7.64 -0.37 -3.53
C PHE A 730 7.57 -1.29 -4.75
N SER A 731 7.21 -2.55 -4.50
CA SER A 731 7.01 -3.59 -5.52
C SER A 731 5.93 -4.50 -4.96
N ASP A 732 4.93 -4.88 -5.75
CA ASP A 732 3.85 -5.75 -5.26
C ASP A 732 3.68 -7.03 -6.08
N GLY A 733 4.49 -7.22 -7.13
CA GLY A 733 4.44 -8.36 -8.05
C GLY A 733 3.11 -8.57 -8.80
N GLU A 734 2.06 -7.82 -8.45
CA GLU A 734 0.69 -7.93 -8.95
C GLU A 734 0.23 -6.67 -9.70
N GLY A 735 1.03 -5.61 -9.73
CA GLY A 735 0.82 -4.41 -10.54
C GLY A 735 -0.23 -3.45 -9.99
N LYS A 736 -0.44 -3.37 -8.68
CA LYS A 736 -1.52 -2.59 -8.06
C LYS A 736 -1.17 -1.12 -7.89
N ILE A 737 0.11 -0.76 -7.76
CA ILE A 737 0.54 0.64 -7.74
C ILE A 737 0.84 1.10 -9.16
N SER A 738 -0.05 1.91 -9.75
CA SER A 738 0.15 2.54 -11.06
C SER A 738 0.33 4.05 -11.00
N ASP A 739 -0.22 4.71 -9.98
CA ASP A 739 -0.14 6.17 -9.81
C ASP A 739 1.00 6.57 -8.87
N ILE A 740 1.97 7.29 -9.42
CA ILE A 740 3.10 7.89 -8.68
C ILE A 740 2.99 9.41 -8.57
N SER A 741 1.83 10.01 -8.89
CA SER A 741 1.55 11.43 -8.70
C SER A 741 1.82 11.95 -7.28
N PRO A 742 1.61 11.16 -6.20
CA PRO A 742 1.98 11.59 -4.85
C PRO A 742 3.49 11.89 -4.68
N LEU A 743 4.36 11.36 -5.55
CA LEU A 743 5.81 11.58 -5.44
C LEU A 743 6.27 12.95 -5.96
N ALA A 744 5.41 13.69 -6.69
CA ALA A 744 5.80 14.92 -7.38
C ALA A 744 6.37 16.02 -6.46
N GLY A 745 5.93 16.04 -5.19
CA GLY A 745 6.38 17.02 -4.18
C GLY A 745 7.61 16.61 -3.38
N LEU A 746 8.15 15.40 -3.58
CA LEU A 746 9.23 14.85 -2.74
C LEU A 746 10.61 15.32 -3.22
N ILE A 747 10.84 16.63 -3.15
CA ILE A 747 12.02 17.31 -3.72
C ILE A 747 13.39 16.84 -3.18
N ASN A 748 13.40 16.09 -2.08
CA ASN A 748 14.61 15.49 -1.51
C ASN A 748 14.87 14.04 -1.96
N LEU A 749 14.00 13.47 -2.79
CA LEU A 749 14.12 12.09 -3.26
C LEU A 749 15.38 11.92 -4.09
N ARG A 750 16.19 10.93 -3.72
CA ARG A 750 17.43 10.52 -4.40
C ARG A 750 17.28 9.16 -5.07
N ARG A 751 16.43 8.29 -4.52
CA ARG A 751 16.29 6.90 -4.97
C ARG A 751 14.83 6.51 -5.04
N ILE A 752 14.43 5.95 -6.18
CA ILE A 752 13.15 5.27 -6.36
C ILE A 752 13.42 3.88 -6.90
N ASN A 753 12.92 2.86 -6.21
CA ASN A 753 13.00 1.47 -6.65
C ASN A 753 11.61 0.87 -6.72
N THR A 754 11.24 0.33 -7.88
CA THR A 754 9.99 -0.38 -8.09
C THR A 754 10.18 -1.44 -9.16
N TRP A 755 9.59 -2.60 -8.94
CA TRP A 755 9.58 -3.71 -9.90
C TRP A 755 8.18 -4.28 -10.08
N GLY A 756 7.79 -4.56 -11.33
CA GLY A 756 6.53 -5.27 -11.63
C GLY A 756 5.25 -4.46 -11.44
N ASN A 757 5.35 -3.14 -11.35
CA ASN A 757 4.21 -2.22 -11.20
C ASN A 757 3.68 -1.72 -12.54
N LEU A 758 2.41 -1.35 -12.64
CA LEU A 758 1.78 -0.84 -13.89
C LEU A 758 2.00 0.66 -14.12
N ILE A 759 3.21 1.16 -13.83
CA ILE A 759 3.57 2.57 -14.01
C ILE A 759 3.81 2.85 -15.50
N SER A 760 3.11 3.85 -16.05
CA SER A 760 3.28 4.30 -17.43
C SER A 760 3.65 5.79 -17.55
N ASP A 761 3.33 6.60 -16.54
CA ASP A 761 3.62 8.04 -16.53
C ASP A 761 4.75 8.40 -15.55
N LEU A 762 5.83 8.99 -16.09
CA LEU A 762 6.97 9.50 -15.31
C LEU A 762 6.90 11.00 -15.06
N SER A 763 5.84 11.70 -15.48
CA SER A 763 5.68 13.14 -15.29
C SER A 763 5.87 13.60 -13.83
N PRO A 764 5.48 12.81 -12.79
CA PRO A 764 5.72 13.19 -11.39
C PRO A 764 7.22 13.27 -11.03
N LEU A 765 8.09 12.59 -11.75
CA LEU A 765 9.54 12.60 -11.47
C LEU A 765 10.26 13.81 -12.08
N ALA A 766 9.64 14.55 -13.01
CA ALA A 766 10.30 15.58 -13.81
C ALA A 766 10.93 16.73 -12.99
N GLY A 767 10.40 17.00 -11.80
CA GLY A 767 10.88 18.04 -10.87
C GLY A 767 11.89 17.56 -9.83
N LEU A 768 12.13 16.25 -9.71
CA LEU A 768 12.89 15.64 -8.62
C LEU A 768 14.40 15.65 -8.92
N THR A 769 14.96 16.85 -9.07
CA THR A 769 16.34 17.08 -9.54
C THR A 769 17.46 16.47 -8.70
N LYS A 770 17.17 15.98 -7.48
CA LYS A 770 18.12 15.26 -6.63
C LYS A 770 18.18 13.75 -6.88
N LEU A 771 17.36 13.21 -7.78
CA LEU A 771 17.38 11.80 -8.13
C LEU A 771 18.75 11.38 -8.67
N GLU A 772 19.33 10.38 -8.01
CA GLU A 772 20.60 9.72 -8.33
C GLU A 772 20.35 8.33 -8.93
N ARG A 773 19.31 7.64 -8.45
CA ARG A 773 18.93 6.30 -8.90
C ARG A 773 17.44 6.20 -9.19
N VAL A 774 17.12 5.71 -10.38
CA VAL A 774 15.75 5.36 -10.78
C VAL A 774 15.75 3.92 -11.26
N ASP A 775 14.96 3.09 -10.59
CA ASP A 775 14.76 1.68 -10.94
C ASP A 775 13.26 1.42 -11.08
N ILE A 776 12.80 1.28 -12.33
CA ILE A 776 11.40 1.05 -12.72
C ILE A 776 11.38 -0.05 -13.78
N CYS A 777 11.77 -1.25 -13.35
CA CYS A 777 11.81 -2.43 -14.22
C CYS A 777 10.44 -3.14 -14.25
N GLY A 778 10.08 -3.72 -15.40
CA GLY A 778 8.87 -4.54 -15.55
C GLY A 778 7.57 -3.74 -15.46
N ALA A 779 7.54 -2.52 -15.99
CA ALA A 779 6.37 -1.65 -16.04
C ALA A 779 5.88 -1.45 -17.49
N ASP A 780 5.07 -0.43 -17.77
CA ASP A 780 4.54 -0.11 -19.11
C ASP A 780 5.08 1.24 -19.62
N LEU A 781 6.38 1.47 -19.43
CA LEU A 781 7.02 2.73 -19.80
C LEU A 781 7.34 2.78 -21.30
N SER A 782 7.02 3.91 -21.94
CA SER A 782 7.41 4.21 -23.32
C SER A 782 7.96 5.63 -23.52
N ASP A 783 7.55 6.60 -22.69
CA ASP A 783 8.05 7.98 -22.72
C ASP A 783 9.06 8.26 -21.60
N LEU A 784 10.29 8.59 -21.97
CA LEU A 784 11.38 8.94 -21.05
C LEU A 784 11.62 10.46 -20.96
N THR A 785 10.82 11.28 -21.63
CA THR A 785 10.96 12.75 -21.64
C THR A 785 11.04 13.37 -20.24
N PRO A 786 10.26 12.92 -19.23
CA PRO A 786 10.36 13.45 -17.87
C PRO A 786 11.76 13.31 -17.24
N LEU A 787 12.54 12.30 -17.65
CA LEU A 787 13.88 12.06 -17.10
C LEU A 787 14.95 12.99 -17.68
N ALA A 788 14.69 13.65 -18.83
CA ALA A 788 15.70 14.38 -19.59
C ALA A 788 16.38 15.54 -18.84
N LYS A 789 15.76 16.02 -17.75
CA LYS A 789 16.23 17.15 -16.94
C LYS A 789 16.67 16.76 -15.52
N LEU A 790 17.03 15.50 -15.29
CA LEU A 790 17.51 15.00 -14.00
C LEU A 790 19.04 14.88 -14.02
N PRO A 791 19.79 15.98 -13.77
CA PRO A 791 21.23 16.06 -14.05
C PRO A 791 22.09 15.18 -13.13
N ASN A 792 21.54 14.75 -11.99
CA ASN A 792 22.26 13.99 -10.97
C ASN A 792 22.06 12.47 -11.11
N LEU A 793 21.36 12.00 -12.14
CA LEU A 793 21.18 10.56 -12.36
C LEU A 793 22.52 9.86 -12.63
N GLU A 794 22.84 8.88 -11.78
CA GLU A 794 24.03 8.03 -11.86
C GLU A 794 23.68 6.59 -12.23
N GLU A 795 22.51 6.11 -11.79
CA GLU A 795 22.03 4.75 -12.04
C GLU A 795 20.60 4.77 -12.60
N LEU A 796 20.38 4.15 -13.75
CA LEU A 796 19.06 4.06 -14.40
C LEU A 796 18.76 2.62 -14.82
N TYR A 797 17.71 2.03 -14.26
CA TYR A 797 17.26 0.68 -14.54
C TYR A 797 15.82 0.71 -15.06
N LEU A 798 15.64 0.35 -16.32
CA LEU A 798 14.37 0.42 -17.05
C LEU A 798 14.12 -0.88 -17.85
N ALA A 799 14.55 -2.01 -17.31
CA ALA A 799 14.42 -3.29 -17.98
C ALA A 799 12.96 -3.75 -18.11
N GLY A 800 12.63 -4.48 -19.18
CA GLY A 800 11.32 -5.11 -19.33
C GLY A 800 10.16 -4.13 -19.49
N ASN A 801 10.37 -3.04 -20.23
CA ASN A 801 9.36 -2.04 -20.55
C ASN A 801 9.05 -2.04 -22.07
N GLY A 802 8.25 -1.08 -22.55
CA GLY A 802 7.92 -0.85 -23.97
C GLY A 802 8.75 0.26 -24.64
N ILE A 803 10.00 0.47 -24.20
CA ILE A 803 10.81 1.62 -24.64
C ILE A 803 11.38 1.33 -26.03
N SER A 804 11.12 2.23 -26.99
CA SER A 804 11.74 2.19 -28.33
C SER A 804 12.60 3.42 -28.64
N ASN A 805 12.40 4.53 -27.91
CA ASN A 805 13.08 5.80 -28.11
C ASN A 805 13.83 6.24 -26.85
N VAL A 806 15.16 6.30 -26.95
CA VAL A 806 16.06 6.71 -25.86
C VAL A 806 16.64 8.12 -26.04
N SER A 807 16.13 8.92 -26.97
CA SER A 807 16.64 10.27 -27.26
C SER A 807 16.71 11.19 -26.05
N SER A 808 15.77 11.05 -25.11
CA SER A 808 15.71 11.79 -23.85
C SER A 808 16.92 11.56 -22.94
N LEU A 809 17.70 10.49 -23.15
CA LEU A 809 18.88 10.17 -22.34
C LEU A 809 20.14 10.96 -22.74
N THR A 810 20.15 11.64 -23.89
CA THR A 810 21.35 12.28 -24.49
C THR A 810 22.11 13.22 -23.52
N GLY A 811 21.40 13.89 -22.61
CA GLY A 811 21.97 14.86 -21.65
C GLY A 811 22.40 14.29 -20.30
N LEU A 812 22.12 13.01 -20.01
CA LEU A 812 22.32 12.39 -18.69
C LEU A 812 23.77 11.93 -18.48
N THR A 813 24.71 12.84 -18.69
CA THR A 813 26.15 12.56 -18.70
C THR A 813 26.72 12.07 -17.36
N GLY A 814 25.96 12.18 -16.25
CA GLY A 814 26.29 11.61 -14.95
C GLY A 814 26.15 10.09 -14.87
N LEU A 815 25.44 9.45 -15.81
CA LEU A 815 25.15 8.02 -15.77
C LEU A 815 26.43 7.17 -15.76
N THR A 816 26.51 6.26 -14.79
CA THR A 816 27.57 5.24 -14.67
C THR A 816 27.05 3.82 -14.87
N ARG A 817 25.76 3.59 -14.59
CA ARG A 817 25.07 2.31 -14.79
C ARG A 817 23.74 2.52 -15.53
N LEU A 818 23.55 1.78 -16.61
CA LEU A 818 22.33 1.84 -17.42
C LEU A 818 21.85 0.44 -17.80
N ASP A 819 20.64 0.09 -17.37
CA ASP A 819 19.94 -1.13 -17.79
C ASP A 819 18.71 -0.79 -18.64
N LEU A 820 18.72 -1.26 -19.89
CA LEU A 820 17.65 -1.11 -20.86
C LEU A 820 17.28 -2.47 -21.49
N HIS A 821 17.57 -3.60 -20.84
CA HIS A 821 17.32 -4.90 -21.42
C HIS A 821 15.83 -5.24 -21.55
N SER A 822 15.47 -6.08 -22.52
CA SER A 822 14.08 -6.47 -22.83
C SER A 822 13.18 -5.26 -23.09
N ASN A 823 13.54 -4.49 -24.13
CA ASN A 823 12.79 -3.35 -24.65
C ASN A 823 12.74 -3.43 -26.20
N ASP A 824 12.18 -2.43 -26.87
CA ASP A 824 12.03 -2.35 -28.33
C ASP A 824 13.03 -1.38 -28.99
N ILE A 825 14.22 -1.21 -28.41
CA ILE A 825 15.21 -0.21 -28.86
C ILE A 825 15.91 -0.72 -30.12
N SER A 826 15.97 0.14 -31.14
CA SER A 826 16.75 -0.09 -32.38
C SER A 826 17.88 0.93 -32.55
N GLY A 827 17.63 2.19 -32.20
CA GLY A 827 18.59 3.29 -32.30
C GLY A 827 19.14 3.71 -30.93
N ILE A 828 20.47 3.72 -30.80
CA ILE A 828 21.19 4.04 -29.55
C ILE A 828 22.11 5.27 -29.66
N SER A 829 21.88 6.14 -30.64
CA SER A 829 22.70 7.35 -30.86
C SER A 829 22.71 8.30 -29.66
N ALA A 830 21.64 8.32 -28.87
CA ALA A 830 21.54 9.08 -27.63
C ALA A 830 22.60 8.69 -26.59
N LEU A 831 23.14 7.46 -26.65
CA LEU A 831 24.11 6.97 -25.67
C LEU A 831 25.54 7.44 -25.96
N ALA A 832 25.81 7.99 -27.14
CA ALA A 832 27.17 8.32 -27.59
C ALA A 832 27.90 9.34 -26.70
N GLY A 833 27.16 10.21 -26.01
CA GLY A 833 27.68 11.22 -25.10
C GLY A 833 27.87 10.76 -23.65
N LEU A 834 27.39 9.57 -23.28
CA LEU A 834 27.35 9.07 -21.91
C LEU A 834 28.69 8.44 -21.47
N THR A 835 29.78 9.19 -21.67
CA THR A 835 31.16 8.72 -21.53
C THR A 835 31.55 8.27 -20.11
N ASN A 836 30.75 8.56 -19.09
CA ASN A 836 30.94 8.08 -17.71
C ASN A 836 30.39 6.67 -17.46
N LEU A 837 29.68 6.06 -18.43
CA LEU A 837 29.15 4.71 -18.32
C LEU A 837 30.26 3.70 -18.07
N LYS A 838 30.08 2.88 -17.03
CA LYS A 838 30.94 1.76 -16.64
C LYS A 838 30.26 0.41 -16.85
N TRP A 839 28.93 0.39 -16.73
CA TRP A 839 28.09 -0.79 -16.88
C TRP A 839 26.89 -0.46 -17.77
N LEU A 840 26.73 -1.20 -18.87
CA LEU A 840 25.66 -1.01 -19.84
C LEU A 840 25.03 -2.34 -20.24
N ARG A 841 23.72 -2.44 -20.10
CA ARG A 841 22.94 -3.61 -20.50
C ARG A 841 21.86 -3.24 -21.51
N LEU A 842 21.92 -3.85 -22.69
CA LEU A 842 21.07 -3.60 -23.85
C LEU A 842 20.51 -4.91 -24.42
N ASP A 843 20.41 -5.95 -23.61
CA ASP A 843 20.03 -7.28 -24.09
C ASP A 843 18.59 -7.31 -24.59
N ARG A 844 18.28 -8.25 -25.49
CA ARG A 844 16.91 -8.50 -25.96
C ARG A 844 16.23 -7.21 -26.46
N ASN A 845 16.89 -6.57 -27.41
CA ASN A 845 16.41 -5.39 -28.13
C ASN A 845 16.51 -5.68 -29.65
N THR A 846 16.36 -4.67 -30.50
CA THR A 846 16.44 -4.79 -31.97
C THR A 846 17.61 -4.02 -32.59
N ILE A 847 18.68 -3.80 -31.81
CA ILE A 847 19.85 -2.99 -32.20
C ILE A 847 20.64 -3.70 -33.29
N SER A 848 21.04 -2.97 -34.34
CA SER A 848 21.89 -3.48 -35.43
C SER A 848 23.23 -2.74 -35.56
N ASP A 849 23.29 -1.50 -35.10
CA ASP A 849 24.49 -0.64 -35.16
C ASP A 849 24.95 -0.24 -33.75
N VAL A 850 26.19 -0.59 -33.42
CA VAL A 850 26.84 -0.28 -32.13
C VAL A 850 27.89 0.83 -32.24
N SER A 851 27.96 1.54 -33.37
CA SER A 851 28.91 2.64 -33.61
C SER A 851 28.85 3.74 -32.55
N SER A 852 27.66 3.97 -31.98
CA SER A 852 27.45 4.96 -30.93
C SER A 852 28.15 4.61 -29.61
N LEU A 853 28.57 3.35 -29.41
CA LEU A 853 29.27 2.91 -28.20
C LEU A 853 30.80 3.05 -28.31
N ALA A 854 31.34 3.37 -29.50
CA ALA A 854 32.78 3.32 -29.77
C ALA A 854 33.64 4.24 -28.89
N ASN A 855 33.06 5.30 -28.33
CA ASN A 855 33.75 6.28 -27.48
C ASN A 855 33.46 6.14 -25.98
N LEU A 856 32.73 5.09 -25.56
CA LEU A 856 32.45 4.82 -24.15
C LEU A 856 33.65 4.14 -23.48
N ILE A 857 34.79 4.85 -23.43
CA ILE A 857 36.09 4.31 -23.02
C ILE A 857 36.14 3.83 -21.56
N ASN A 858 35.23 4.30 -20.71
CA ASN A 858 35.13 3.91 -19.30
C ASN A 858 34.29 2.63 -19.10
N LEU A 859 33.72 2.08 -20.17
CA LEU A 859 32.87 0.91 -20.10
C LEU A 859 33.71 -0.33 -19.78
N THR A 860 33.32 -1.04 -18.72
CA THR A 860 33.99 -2.26 -18.24
C THR A 860 33.10 -3.49 -18.34
N TRP A 861 31.79 -3.29 -18.40
CA TRP A 861 30.80 -4.34 -18.53
C TRP A 861 29.76 -3.94 -19.58
N LEU A 862 29.65 -4.73 -20.65
CA LEU A 862 28.71 -4.50 -21.75
C LEU A 862 27.96 -5.79 -22.07
N SER A 863 26.64 -5.68 -22.15
CA SER A 863 25.80 -6.74 -22.67
C SER A 863 24.89 -6.21 -23.78
N VAL A 864 25.00 -6.83 -24.95
CA VAL A 864 24.20 -6.61 -26.16
C VAL A 864 23.62 -7.95 -26.65
N TYR A 865 23.43 -8.91 -25.75
CA TYR A 865 22.93 -10.25 -26.03
C TYR A 865 21.56 -10.18 -26.71
N ARG A 866 21.32 -11.04 -27.72
CA ARG A 866 20.05 -11.08 -28.48
C ARG A 866 19.64 -9.72 -29.04
N ASN A 867 20.42 -9.25 -30.01
CA ASN A 867 20.11 -8.13 -30.87
C ASN A 867 20.28 -8.56 -32.35
N ASN A 868 20.32 -7.62 -33.28
CA ASN A 868 20.51 -7.85 -34.71
C ASN A 868 21.87 -7.35 -35.22
N ILE A 869 22.91 -7.45 -34.39
CA ILE A 869 24.24 -6.90 -34.69
C ILE A 869 24.99 -7.83 -35.66
N ALA A 870 25.35 -7.30 -36.82
CA ALA A 870 26.12 -8.00 -37.85
C ALA A 870 27.61 -7.61 -37.87
N ASP A 871 27.99 -6.51 -37.23
CA ASP A 871 29.37 -6.01 -37.15
C ASP A 871 29.68 -5.49 -35.75
N LEU A 872 30.75 -6.01 -35.14
CA LEU A 872 31.26 -5.58 -33.83
C LEU A 872 32.55 -4.77 -33.92
N SER A 873 33.11 -4.54 -35.11
CA SER A 873 34.32 -3.75 -35.30
C SER A 873 34.27 -2.34 -34.68
N PRO A 874 33.11 -1.66 -34.56
CA PRO A 874 33.07 -0.37 -33.86
C PRO A 874 33.46 -0.45 -32.38
N LEU A 875 33.40 -1.63 -31.76
CA LEU A 875 33.79 -1.82 -30.36
C LEU A 875 35.28 -2.14 -30.18
N ASP A 876 36.05 -2.34 -31.26
CA ASP A 876 37.45 -2.76 -31.16
C ASP A 876 38.30 -1.79 -30.32
N GLY A 877 37.99 -0.48 -30.37
CA GLY A 877 38.68 0.56 -29.60
C GLY A 877 38.43 0.53 -28.09
N ILE A 878 37.37 -0.12 -27.62
CA ILE A 878 37.05 -0.26 -26.18
C ILE A 878 37.13 -1.71 -25.70
N ARG A 879 37.33 -2.67 -26.60
CA ARG A 879 37.26 -4.10 -26.33
C ARG A 879 38.25 -4.56 -25.26
N GLU A 880 39.43 -3.93 -25.19
CA GLU A 880 40.46 -4.23 -24.19
C GLU A 880 40.09 -3.72 -22.78
N ASN A 881 39.20 -2.73 -22.66
CA ASN A 881 38.74 -2.20 -21.37
C ASN A 881 37.59 -3.02 -20.77
N LEU A 882 36.90 -3.82 -21.60
CA LEU A 882 35.77 -4.63 -21.18
C LEU A 882 36.24 -5.87 -20.41
N THR A 883 35.98 -5.90 -19.11
CA THR A 883 36.10 -7.10 -18.29
C THR A 883 35.06 -8.16 -18.68
N THR A 884 33.89 -7.72 -19.15
CA THR A 884 32.81 -8.59 -19.60
C THR A 884 32.14 -8.02 -20.85
N LEU A 885 32.04 -8.85 -21.89
CA LEU A 885 31.27 -8.57 -23.11
C LEU A 885 30.36 -9.75 -23.43
N LEU A 886 29.05 -9.55 -23.35
CA LEU A 886 28.04 -10.54 -23.68
C LEU A 886 27.32 -10.12 -24.96
N TRP A 887 27.50 -10.89 -26.03
CA TRP A 887 27.05 -10.52 -27.38
C TRP A 887 26.52 -11.70 -28.20
N HIS A 888 26.35 -12.86 -27.55
CA HIS A 888 25.76 -14.04 -28.19
C HIS A 888 24.30 -13.79 -28.60
N GLY A 889 23.75 -14.64 -29.45
CA GLY A 889 22.41 -14.43 -30.02
C GLY A 889 22.32 -13.30 -31.06
N ASN A 890 23.44 -12.69 -31.45
CA ASN A 890 23.53 -11.78 -32.59
C ASN A 890 23.99 -12.51 -33.86
N PRO A 891 23.63 -12.03 -35.07
CA PRO A 891 24.11 -12.58 -36.34
C PRO A 891 25.63 -12.71 -36.46
N VAL A 892 26.40 -11.81 -35.84
CA VAL A 892 27.86 -11.82 -35.83
C VAL A 892 28.45 -12.93 -34.95
N PHE A 893 27.67 -13.52 -34.03
CA PHE A 893 28.16 -14.56 -33.12
C PHE A 893 28.43 -15.88 -33.86
N PRO A 894 29.61 -16.51 -33.68
CA PRO A 894 29.95 -17.74 -34.41
C PRO A 894 28.98 -18.88 -34.14
N LYS A 895 28.56 -19.57 -35.20
CA LYS A 895 27.68 -20.73 -35.12
C LYS A 895 28.47 -21.98 -34.69
N GLY A 896 28.20 -22.46 -33.47
CA GLY A 896 28.76 -23.72 -32.98
C GLY A 896 28.17 -24.97 -33.67
N GLY A 897 28.88 -26.09 -33.54
CA GLY A 897 28.41 -27.41 -34.01
C GLY A 897 27.38 -28.04 -33.07
N PRO A 898 26.97 -29.30 -33.35
CA PRO A 898 26.00 -30.00 -32.53
C PRO A 898 26.50 -30.15 -31.08
N LYS A 899 25.55 -30.07 -30.13
CA LYS A 899 25.81 -30.29 -28.70
C LYS A 899 26.13 -31.77 -28.47
N ILE A 900 26.99 -32.04 -27.48
CA ILE A 900 27.36 -33.38 -27.06
C ILE A 900 26.23 -33.93 -26.18
N GLU A 901 25.35 -34.74 -26.76
CA GLU A 901 24.14 -35.26 -26.07
C GLU A 901 24.43 -36.42 -25.10
N GLY A 902 25.62 -37.03 -25.16
CA GLY A 902 26.00 -38.13 -24.27
C GLY A 902 25.79 -39.54 -24.85
N PRO A 903 25.70 -40.57 -23.98
CA PRO A 903 25.46 -40.47 -22.53
C PRO A 903 26.63 -39.86 -21.76
N TRP A 904 26.29 -39.10 -20.72
CA TRP A 904 27.19 -38.47 -19.75
C TRP A 904 26.97 -39.14 -18.39
N LEU A 905 28.00 -39.21 -17.57
CA LEU A 905 27.86 -39.54 -16.15
C LEU A 905 27.70 -38.23 -15.36
N TRP A 906 26.64 -38.12 -14.58
CA TRP A 906 26.31 -36.93 -13.79
C TRP A 906 26.31 -37.22 -12.30
N VAL A 907 26.70 -36.23 -11.49
CA VAL A 907 26.53 -36.26 -10.03
C VAL A 907 26.13 -34.86 -9.55
N VAL A 908 25.26 -34.80 -8.53
CA VAL A 908 24.73 -33.57 -7.94
C VAL A 908 25.21 -33.47 -6.50
N LEU A 909 25.85 -32.35 -6.15
CA LEU A 909 26.35 -32.09 -4.79
C LEU A 909 25.52 -30.94 -4.16
N PRO A 910 24.62 -31.22 -3.19
CA PRO A 910 23.76 -30.21 -2.57
C PRO A 910 24.49 -29.35 -1.52
N GLY A 911 24.05 -28.10 -1.32
CA GLY A 911 24.47 -27.28 -0.16
C GLY A 911 25.69 -26.38 -0.36
N THR A 912 26.23 -26.29 -1.58
CA THR A 912 27.32 -25.36 -1.92
C THR A 912 26.73 -23.98 -2.26
N VAL A 913 26.78 -23.05 -1.29
CA VAL A 913 26.16 -21.72 -1.40
C VAL A 913 26.72 -20.92 -2.59
N GLY A 914 25.82 -20.29 -3.34
CA GLY A 914 26.09 -19.37 -4.46
C GLY A 914 26.76 -18.06 -4.06
N GLY A 915 27.95 -18.12 -3.48
CA GLY A 915 28.92 -17.04 -3.39
C GLY A 915 30.24 -17.49 -4.02
N ARG A 916 30.94 -16.58 -4.71
CA ARG A 916 32.25 -16.87 -5.33
C ARG A 916 33.20 -17.56 -4.33
N VAL A 917 33.39 -18.86 -4.47
CA VAL A 917 34.56 -19.55 -3.91
C VAL A 917 35.42 -20.00 -5.08
N GLU A 918 36.13 -19.02 -5.66
CA GLU A 918 37.17 -19.28 -6.65
C GLU A 918 38.12 -20.35 -6.08
N ASN A 919 38.42 -21.39 -6.88
CA ASN A 919 39.33 -22.51 -6.54
C ASN A 919 38.85 -23.59 -5.53
N THR A 920 37.56 -23.78 -5.28
CA THR A 920 37.09 -24.96 -4.52
C THR A 920 36.92 -26.18 -5.43
N ASP A 921 37.46 -27.33 -5.00
CA ASP A 921 37.21 -28.66 -5.57
C ASP A 921 36.08 -29.32 -4.77
N PHE A 922 34.84 -29.19 -5.25
CA PHE A 922 33.67 -29.68 -4.52
C PHE A 922 33.57 -31.21 -4.51
N LEU A 923 34.22 -31.91 -5.45
CA LEU A 923 34.32 -33.37 -5.40
C LEU A 923 35.19 -33.80 -4.21
N SER A 924 36.29 -33.09 -3.97
CA SER A 924 37.19 -33.33 -2.81
C SER A 924 36.49 -33.02 -1.49
N GLU A 925 35.80 -31.88 -1.40
CA GLU A 925 35.11 -31.46 -0.18
C GLU A 925 34.02 -32.45 0.25
N GLU A 926 33.16 -32.87 -0.68
CA GLU A 926 32.06 -33.78 -0.39
C GLU A 926 32.55 -35.22 -0.12
N SER A 927 33.64 -35.64 -0.77
CA SER A 927 34.21 -36.98 -0.56
C SER A 927 35.18 -37.10 0.61
N GLY A 928 35.58 -36.00 1.24
CA GLY A 928 36.63 -35.99 2.26
C GLY A 928 38.02 -36.32 1.69
N ASP A 929 38.35 -35.73 0.54
CA ASP A 929 39.59 -35.89 -0.24
C ASP A 929 39.79 -37.26 -0.91
N GLU A 930 38.74 -38.09 -1.01
CA GLU A 930 38.82 -39.39 -1.69
C GLU A 930 38.79 -39.28 -3.23
N VAL A 931 38.17 -38.23 -3.79
CA VAL A 931 38.01 -38.01 -5.23
C VAL A 931 38.19 -36.52 -5.54
N THR A 932 38.96 -36.17 -6.57
CA THR A 932 39.19 -34.76 -6.98
C THR A 932 38.68 -34.45 -8.39
N GLU A 933 38.42 -33.17 -8.70
CA GLU A 933 38.11 -32.68 -10.04
C GLU A 933 39.18 -33.08 -11.06
N VAL A 934 40.46 -32.93 -10.71
CA VAL A 934 41.58 -33.29 -11.59
C VAL A 934 41.62 -34.79 -11.86
N GLU A 935 41.37 -35.62 -10.85
CA GLU A 935 41.34 -37.07 -11.01
C GLU A 935 40.23 -37.52 -11.97
N ILE A 936 39.01 -36.99 -11.79
CA ILE A 936 37.88 -37.28 -12.68
C ILE A 936 38.10 -36.68 -14.07
N ALA A 937 38.66 -35.49 -14.20
CA ALA A 937 39.01 -34.87 -15.48
C ALA A 937 40.10 -35.64 -16.24
N THR A 938 40.94 -36.40 -15.54
CA THR A 938 42.03 -37.20 -16.13
C THR A 938 41.56 -38.60 -16.51
N HIS A 939 40.87 -39.30 -15.60
CA HIS A 939 40.55 -40.72 -15.74
C HIS A 939 39.09 -40.99 -16.13
N GLY A 940 38.21 -40.00 -15.99
CA GLY A 940 36.77 -40.10 -16.19
C GLY A 940 36.04 -40.63 -14.95
N ALA A 941 34.75 -40.30 -14.82
CA ALA A 941 33.89 -40.86 -13.78
C ALA A 941 33.57 -42.34 -14.04
N THR A 942 33.15 -43.04 -12.99
CA THR A 942 32.66 -44.42 -13.05
C THR A 942 31.23 -44.48 -12.54
N GLU A 943 30.31 -45.03 -13.34
CA GLU A 943 28.90 -45.16 -12.97
C GLU A 943 28.75 -45.95 -11.66
N GLY A 944 27.92 -45.46 -10.75
CA GLY A 944 27.66 -46.08 -9.45
C GLY A 944 28.71 -45.83 -8.37
N LYS A 945 29.81 -45.12 -8.66
CA LYS A 945 30.76 -44.68 -7.62
C LYS A 945 30.21 -43.50 -6.84
N SER A 946 30.42 -43.50 -5.52
CA SER A 946 29.99 -42.45 -4.62
C SER A 946 30.96 -41.27 -4.58
N VAL A 947 30.43 -40.09 -4.28
CA VAL A 947 31.14 -38.87 -3.88
C VAL A 947 30.37 -38.36 -2.65
N GLY A 948 30.90 -38.62 -1.45
CA GLY A 948 30.11 -38.47 -0.22
C GLY A 948 28.83 -39.32 -0.28
N ASP A 949 27.69 -38.69 -0.05
CA ASP A 949 26.36 -39.33 -0.14
C ASP A 949 25.80 -39.36 -1.58
N ALA A 950 26.44 -38.68 -2.54
CA ALA A 950 26.02 -38.63 -3.94
C ALA A 950 26.64 -39.76 -4.77
N VAL A 951 26.07 -40.06 -5.95
CA VAL A 951 26.52 -41.16 -6.83
C VAL A 951 26.50 -40.73 -8.31
N TRP A 952 27.49 -41.16 -9.09
CA TRP A 952 27.53 -40.93 -10.55
C TRP A 952 26.50 -41.77 -11.30
N THR A 953 25.61 -41.13 -12.06
CA THR A 953 24.54 -41.79 -12.84
C THR A 953 24.56 -41.41 -14.33
N SER A 954 24.23 -42.36 -15.21
CA SER A 954 24.21 -42.11 -16.66
C SER A 954 22.93 -41.40 -17.13
N HIS A 955 23.06 -40.23 -17.75
CA HIS A 955 21.97 -39.53 -18.42
C HIS A 955 22.39 -38.91 -19.77
N ARG A 956 21.43 -38.65 -20.65
CA ARG A 956 21.65 -37.92 -21.92
C ARG A 956 21.22 -36.48 -21.77
N LEU A 957 22.09 -35.56 -22.17
CA LEU A 957 21.83 -34.14 -22.16
C LEU A 957 21.00 -33.76 -23.38
N PRO A 958 19.80 -33.18 -23.23
CA PRO A 958 18.99 -32.74 -24.36
C PRO A 958 19.72 -31.67 -25.19
N PRO A 959 19.65 -31.71 -26.54
CA PRO A 959 20.28 -30.71 -27.41
C PRO A 959 19.61 -29.32 -27.34
N SER A 960 18.49 -29.18 -26.64
CA SER A 960 17.79 -27.91 -26.46
C SER A 960 17.01 -27.94 -25.16
N GLY A 961 16.84 -26.78 -24.51
CA GLY A 961 16.02 -26.63 -23.31
C GLY A 961 16.66 -25.63 -22.35
N VAL A 962 15.85 -24.74 -21.78
CA VAL A 962 16.32 -23.73 -20.81
C VAL A 962 16.68 -24.34 -19.46
N ASN A 963 16.13 -25.52 -19.13
CA ASN A 963 16.42 -26.28 -17.90
C ASN A 963 16.88 -27.72 -18.20
N ASN A 964 17.65 -27.91 -19.28
CA ASN A 964 17.91 -29.24 -19.83
C ASN A 964 18.66 -30.20 -18.89
N ILE A 965 19.36 -29.70 -17.86
CA ILE A 965 20.03 -30.55 -16.86
C ILE A 965 19.06 -30.94 -15.74
N GLU A 966 18.25 -30.01 -15.23
CA GLU A 966 17.26 -30.29 -14.19
C GLU A 966 16.15 -31.22 -14.68
N ASP A 967 15.64 -30.97 -15.89
CA ASP A 967 14.64 -31.82 -16.54
C ASP A 967 15.18 -33.25 -16.73
N MET A 968 16.45 -33.37 -17.11
CA MET A 968 17.13 -34.65 -17.31
C MET A 968 17.30 -35.42 -15.99
N LEU A 969 17.59 -34.73 -14.89
CA LEU A 969 17.81 -35.32 -13.57
C LEU A 969 16.51 -35.47 -12.76
N ASN A 970 15.40 -34.91 -13.23
CA ASN A 970 14.10 -34.88 -12.56
C ASN A 970 14.20 -34.39 -11.10
N THR A 971 14.99 -33.33 -10.88
CA THR A 971 15.27 -32.78 -9.56
C THR A 971 15.31 -31.25 -9.60
N VAL A 972 14.90 -30.60 -8.52
CA VAL A 972 14.96 -29.16 -8.35
C VAL A 972 16.17 -28.84 -7.49
N ILE A 973 17.21 -28.26 -8.10
CA ILE A 973 18.47 -27.96 -7.41
C ILE A 973 18.48 -26.47 -7.09
N ARG A 974 18.03 -26.13 -5.87
CA ARG A 974 18.01 -24.74 -5.42
C ARG A 974 19.40 -24.20 -5.14
N ASP A 975 20.28 -25.02 -4.56
CA ASP A 975 21.66 -24.68 -4.18
C ASP A 975 22.59 -25.91 -4.32
N GLY A 976 23.47 -25.94 -5.33
CA GLY A 976 24.39 -27.06 -5.57
C GLY A 976 25.22 -26.95 -6.85
N THR A 977 26.23 -27.81 -6.96
CA THR A 977 27.08 -27.95 -8.16
C THR A 977 26.81 -29.29 -8.84
N ILE A 978 26.66 -29.25 -10.16
CA ILE A 978 26.36 -30.43 -10.99
C ILE A 978 27.59 -30.73 -11.85
N TYR A 979 28.16 -31.92 -11.67
CA TYR A 979 29.28 -32.38 -12.48
C TYR A 979 28.82 -33.35 -13.55
N GLY A 980 29.36 -33.18 -14.77
CA GLY A 980 29.16 -34.08 -15.91
C GLY A 980 30.49 -34.59 -16.47
N SER A 981 30.67 -35.90 -16.57
CA SER A 981 31.86 -36.53 -17.14
C SER A 981 31.51 -37.33 -18.40
N ILE A 982 32.29 -37.15 -19.46
CA ILE A 982 32.16 -37.92 -20.69
C ILE A 982 33.53 -38.24 -21.29
N SER A 983 33.68 -39.44 -21.82
CA SER A 983 34.85 -39.82 -22.61
C SER A 983 34.53 -39.68 -24.11
N LEU A 984 35.45 -39.09 -24.86
CA LEU A 984 35.39 -38.90 -26.30
C LEU A 984 36.57 -39.59 -26.96
N HIS A 985 36.38 -40.17 -28.14
CA HIS A 985 37.47 -40.72 -28.93
C HIS A 985 37.67 -39.90 -30.21
N SER A 986 38.89 -39.39 -30.40
CA SER A 986 39.28 -38.71 -31.63
C SER A 986 40.15 -39.64 -32.48
N PRO A 987 39.82 -39.89 -33.75
CA PRO A 987 40.60 -40.80 -34.61
C PRO A 987 42.03 -40.30 -34.89
N ARG A 988 42.27 -39.01 -34.67
CA ARG A 988 43.55 -38.31 -34.84
C ARG A 988 43.63 -37.11 -33.91
N GLU A 989 44.84 -36.61 -33.67
CA GLU A 989 45.01 -35.34 -33.00
C GLU A 989 44.53 -34.19 -33.89
N LYS A 990 43.80 -33.22 -33.32
CA LYS A 990 43.32 -32.04 -34.05
C LYS A 990 43.08 -30.85 -33.14
N LYS A 991 43.36 -29.66 -33.68
CA LYS A 991 42.91 -28.39 -33.10
C LYS A 991 41.47 -28.13 -33.56
N THR A 992 40.65 -27.65 -32.65
CA THR A 992 39.25 -27.32 -32.91
C THR A 992 38.79 -26.23 -31.95
N THR A 993 37.61 -25.67 -32.16
CA THR A 993 37.00 -24.70 -31.24
C THR A 993 35.95 -25.41 -30.38
N MET A 994 36.06 -25.28 -29.06
CA MET A 994 35.01 -25.70 -28.14
C MET A 994 34.01 -24.56 -27.95
N TYR A 995 32.74 -24.91 -27.88
CA TYR A 995 31.62 -24.03 -27.58
C TYR A 995 31.00 -24.45 -26.25
N VAL A 996 30.76 -23.48 -25.38
CA VAL A 996 30.21 -23.70 -24.04
C VAL A 996 29.08 -22.72 -23.75
N GLY A 997 28.12 -23.15 -22.94
CA GLY A 997 27.05 -22.32 -22.41
C GLY A 997 26.49 -22.96 -21.14
N GLY A 998 25.93 -22.13 -20.26
CA GLY A 998 25.35 -22.57 -19.00
C GLY A 998 25.06 -21.39 -18.08
N ASP A 999 24.23 -21.63 -17.08
CA ASP A 999 23.77 -20.65 -16.09
C ASP A 999 24.75 -20.54 -14.92
N ARG A 1000 24.84 -19.32 -14.33
CA ARG A 1000 25.43 -19.01 -13.00
C ARG A 1000 26.92 -19.31 -12.79
N GLY A 1001 27.49 -20.32 -13.44
CA GLY A 1001 28.91 -20.54 -13.62
C GLY A 1001 29.19 -21.87 -14.32
N VAL A 1002 30.15 -21.87 -15.26
CA VAL A 1002 30.57 -23.07 -15.99
C VAL A 1002 32.08 -23.24 -15.89
N ARG A 1003 32.51 -24.44 -15.48
CA ARG A 1003 33.89 -24.91 -15.59
C ARG A 1003 33.99 -26.08 -16.56
N VAL A 1004 35.10 -26.13 -17.29
CA VAL A 1004 35.38 -27.20 -18.25
C VAL A 1004 36.83 -27.64 -18.12
N TRP A 1005 37.03 -28.94 -17.94
CA TRP A 1005 38.32 -29.59 -18.03
C TRP A 1005 38.39 -30.53 -19.22
N LEU A 1006 39.55 -30.59 -19.86
CA LEU A 1006 39.86 -31.54 -20.92
C LEU A 1006 41.18 -32.23 -20.62
N ASN A 1007 41.13 -33.56 -20.46
CA ASN A 1007 42.30 -34.39 -20.18
C ASN A 1007 43.10 -33.96 -18.93
N GLY A 1008 42.39 -33.58 -17.87
CA GLY A 1008 42.97 -33.11 -16.60
C GLY A 1008 43.21 -31.60 -16.53
N ASP A 1009 43.26 -30.88 -17.65
CA ASP A 1009 43.53 -29.44 -17.67
C ASP A 1009 42.22 -28.64 -17.56
N LEU A 1010 42.12 -27.69 -16.62
CA LEU A 1010 41.05 -26.70 -16.58
C LEU A 1010 41.24 -25.71 -17.74
N ILE A 1011 40.39 -25.79 -18.76
CA ILE A 1011 40.53 -25.02 -20.00
C ILE A 1011 39.56 -23.84 -20.11
N TYR A 1012 38.53 -23.79 -19.26
CA TYR A 1012 37.57 -22.70 -19.22
C TYR A 1012 36.89 -22.60 -17.87
N GLU A 1013 36.76 -21.37 -17.38
CA GLU A 1013 35.98 -21.02 -16.19
C GLU A 1013 35.35 -19.65 -16.42
N ARG A 1014 34.05 -19.54 -16.17
CA ARG A 1014 33.36 -18.24 -16.11
C ARG A 1014 32.16 -18.32 -15.19
N PHE A 1015 32.05 -17.35 -14.29
CA PHE A 1015 30.84 -17.11 -13.48
C PHE A 1015 30.05 -15.94 -14.06
N THR A 1016 28.73 -16.07 -14.11
CA THR A 1016 27.82 -15.10 -14.76
C THR A 1016 26.48 -15.13 -14.06
N GLU A 1017 25.93 -14.01 -13.61
CA GLU A 1017 24.61 -13.99 -12.95
C GLU A 1017 23.42 -14.18 -13.92
N ILE A 1018 23.70 -14.29 -15.22
CA ILE A 1018 22.69 -14.34 -16.29
C ILE A 1018 22.49 -15.79 -16.77
N SER A 1019 21.22 -16.17 -16.95
CA SER A 1019 20.81 -17.46 -17.52
C SER A 1019 20.77 -17.44 -19.05
N PHE A 1020 21.22 -18.53 -19.69
CA PHE A 1020 21.43 -18.62 -21.13
C PHE A 1020 20.94 -19.95 -21.71
N ASP A 1021 20.28 -19.90 -22.87
CA ASP A 1021 19.66 -21.07 -23.49
C ASP A 1021 20.47 -21.71 -24.64
N ASN A 1022 21.71 -21.25 -24.85
CA ASN A 1022 22.60 -21.77 -25.89
C ASN A 1022 24.09 -21.47 -25.59
N TYR A 1023 24.98 -21.78 -26.55
CA TYR A 1023 26.40 -21.40 -26.46
C TYR A 1023 26.58 -19.89 -26.24
N THR A 1024 27.39 -19.55 -25.25
CA THR A 1024 27.68 -18.16 -24.83
C THR A 1024 29.15 -17.81 -24.92
N ALA A 1025 30.03 -18.82 -24.99
CA ALA A 1025 31.45 -18.65 -25.21
C ALA A 1025 32.01 -19.73 -26.14
N PHE A 1026 33.16 -19.41 -26.72
CA PHE A 1026 33.93 -20.34 -27.55
C PHE A 1026 35.42 -20.05 -27.39
N PHE A 1027 36.25 -21.10 -27.46
CA PHE A 1027 37.70 -21.00 -27.28
C PHE A 1027 38.42 -22.18 -27.96
N PRO A 1028 39.67 -22.00 -28.39
CA PRO A 1028 40.43 -23.05 -29.07
C PRO A 1028 40.86 -24.16 -28.11
N VAL A 1029 40.78 -25.42 -28.56
CA VAL A 1029 41.19 -26.62 -27.83
C VAL A 1029 41.89 -27.62 -28.75
N THR A 1030 42.57 -28.62 -28.19
CA THR A 1030 43.18 -29.73 -28.95
C THR A 1030 42.62 -31.06 -28.44
N LEU A 1031 41.99 -31.85 -29.32
CA LEU A 1031 41.66 -33.25 -29.02
C LEU A 1031 42.86 -34.13 -29.38
N LYS A 1032 43.35 -34.91 -28.43
CA LYS A 1032 44.44 -35.90 -28.62
C LYS A 1032 43.94 -37.07 -29.45
N GLN A 1033 44.81 -37.71 -30.23
CA GLN A 1033 44.47 -39.00 -30.86
C GLN A 1033 44.16 -40.03 -29.77
N GLY A 1034 43.05 -40.75 -29.90
CA GLY A 1034 42.60 -41.69 -28.88
C GLY A 1034 41.59 -41.07 -27.90
N ARG A 1035 41.63 -41.52 -26.65
CA ARG A 1035 40.68 -41.11 -25.60
C ARG A 1035 40.96 -39.68 -25.15
N ASN A 1036 39.89 -38.91 -25.00
CA ASN A 1036 39.86 -37.60 -24.38
C ASN A 1036 38.77 -37.58 -23.30
N VAL A 1037 39.07 -37.08 -22.11
CA VAL A 1037 38.10 -36.98 -21.02
C VAL A 1037 37.67 -35.53 -20.88
N LEU A 1038 36.37 -35.30 -20.91
CA LEU A 1038 35.74 -34.00 -20.72
C LEU A 1038 34.97 -34.04 -19.40
N LEU A 1039 35.35 -33.16 -18.47
CA LEU A 1039 34.61 -32.90 -17.23
C LEU A 1039 34.02 -31.49 -17.33
N VAL A 1040 32.77 -31.33 -16.94
CA VAL A 1040 32.09 -30.04 -16.86
C VAL A 1040 31.48 -29.89 -15.48
N ALA A 1041 31.46 -28.66 -14.97
CA ALA A 1041 30.70 -28.30 -13.78
C ALA A 1041 29.78 -27.13 -14.10
N CYS A 1042 28.50 -27.24 -13.73
CA CYS A 1042 27.53 -26.16 -13.76
C CYS A 1042 27.15 -25.80 -12.31
N HIS A 1043 27.33 -24.53 -11.95
CA HIS A 1043 27.08 -24.04 -10.60
C HIS A 1043 25.67 -23.43 -10.53
N THR A 1044 24.74 -24.10 -9.83
CA THR A 1044 23.32 -23.76 -9.66
C THR A 1044 22.45 -23.77 -10.93
N VAL A 1045 21.12 -23.79 -10.72
CA VAL A 1045 19.95 -23.86 -11.64
C VAL A 1045 20.20 -24.07 -13.15
N GLY A 1046 19.50 -25.05 -13.73
CA GLY A 1046 18.96 -24.95 -15.09
C GLY A 1046 19.67 -25.72 -16.20
N ASN A 1047 20.85 -25.31 -16.66
CA ASN A 1047 21.33 -25.76 -17.99
C ASN A 1047 22.84 -25.88 -18.20
N GLY A 1048 23.18 -26.58 -19.28
CA GLY A 1048 24.54 -26.67 -19.80
C GLY A 1048 24.55 -27.09 -21.26
N PHE A 1049 25.45 -26.49 -22.04
CA PHE A 1049 25.63 -26.76 -23.47
C PHE A 1049 27.10 -26.86 -23.80
N PHE A 1050 27.51 -28.02 -24.31
CA PHE A 1050 28.90 -28.30 -24.64
C PHE A 1050 28.98 -28.89 -26.04
N GLY A 1051 29.85 -28.38 -26.88
CA GLY A 1051 30.06 -28.88 -28.23
C GLY A 1051 31.34 -28.37 -28.84
N PHE A 1052 31.61 -28.80 -30.07
CA PHE A 1052 32.74 -28.33 -30.85
C PHE A 1052 32.25 -27.63 -32.11
N GLU A 1053 33.17 -27.01 -32.85
CA GLU A 1053 32.86 -26.42 -34.14
C GLU A 1053 32.26 -27.46 -35.12
N PRO A 1054 31.42 -27.03 -36.06
CA PRO A 1054 30.81 -27.94 -37.04
C PRO A 1054 31.87 -28.76 -37.79
N GLY A 1055 31.65 -30.08 -37.90
CA GLY A 1055 32.57 -31.00 -38.60
C GLY A 1055 33.66 -31.63 -37.75
N THR A 1056 33.68 -31.37 -36.45
CA THR A 1056 34.64 -32.00 -35.52
C THR A 1056 34.40 -33.52 -35.41
N GLU A 1057 35.27 -34.33 -36.03
CA GLU A 1057 35.29 -35.82 -35.93
C GLU A 1057 35.59 -36.38 -34.52
N TYR A 1058 34.60 -36.89 -33.79
CA TYR A 1058 34.81 -37.65 -32.54
C TYR A 1058 33.68 -38.67 -32.36
N THR A 1059 33.88 -39.66 -31.50
CA THR A 1059 32.81 -40.56 -31.02
C THR A 1059 32.69 -40.49 -29.50
N VAL A 1060 31.48 -40.67 -28.97
CA VAL A 1060 31.25 -40.78 -27.52
C VAL A 1060 31.60 -42.20 -27.08
N ALA A 1061 32.40 -42.31 -26.03
CA ALA A 1061 32.82 -43.54 -25.38
C ALA A 1061 32.00 -43.73 -24.10
N ASN A 1062 31.22 -44.81 -23.97
CA ASN A 1062 30.56 -45.17 -22.71
C ASN A 1062 30.92 -46.61 -22.25
N PRO A 1063 32.15 -46.81 -21.74
CA PRO A 1063 32.65 -48.12 -21.34
C PRO A 1063 31.77 -48.78 -20.26
N GLY A 1064 31.33 -50.02 -20.50
CA GLY A 1064 30.49 -50.74 -19.55
C GLY A 1064 30.31 -52.22 -19.84
N VAL A 1065 29.41 -52.86 -19.09
CA VAL A 1065 28.97 -54.24 -19.32
C VAL A 1065 27.62 -54.25 -20.07
N SER A 1066 27.47 -55.17 -21.02
CA SER A 1066 26.19 -55.46 -21.69
C SER A 1066 25.71 -56.86 -21.33
N TYR A 1067 24.39 -57.05 -21.34
CA TYR A 1067 23.76 -58.33 -21.03
C TYR A 1067 22.81 -58.71 -22.16
N THR A 1068 22.96 -59.89 -22.74
CA THR A 1068 22.01 -60.41 -23.72
C THR A 1068 21.58 -61.83 -23.35
N PHE A 1069 20.30 -62.13 -23.53
CA PHE A 1069 19.72 -63.42 -23.20
C PHE A 1069 19.50 -64.22 -24.48
N SER A 1070 19.82 -65.51 -24.48
CA SER A 1070 19.48 -66.39 -25.59
C SER A 1070 17.97 -66.64 -25.72
N LYS A 1071 17.19 -66.25 -24.70
CA LYS A 1071 15.74 -66.46 -24.63
C LYS A 1071 15.05 -65.36 -23.82
N THR A 1072 13.97 -64.78 -24.37
CA THR A 1072 13.09 -63.81 -23.67
C THR A 1072 11.67 -63.93 -24.25
N PRO A 1073 10.60 -64.16 -23.45
CA PRO A 1073 10.60 -64.34 -22.00
C PRO A 1073 11.24 -65.67 -21.57
N ILE A 1074 11.75 -65.71 -20.34
CA ILE A 1074 12.23 -66.93 -19.67
C ILE A 1074 11.02 -67.54 -18.94
N HIS A 1075 10.86 -68.86 -19.00
CA HIS A 1075 9.81 -69.57 -18.28
C HIS A 1075 10.41 -70.55 -17.28
N LEU A 1076 9.64 -70.88 -16.24
CA LEU A 1076 9.97 -71.93 -15.29
C LEU A 1076 10.41 -73.23 -15.99
N GLY A 1077 11.59 -73.74 -15.63
CA GLY A 1077 12.19 -74.95 -16.20
C GLY A 1077 13.08 -74.73 -17.42
N ASP A 1078 13.09 -73.53 -18.00
CA ASP A 1078 13.97 -73.20 -19.12
C ASP A 1078 15.45 -73.27 -18.76
N THR A 1079 16.27 -73.63 -19.75
CA THR A 1079 17.71 -73.35 -19.75
C THR A 1079 17.98 -72.24 -20.74
N PHE A 1080 18.69 -71.19 -20.31
CA PHE A 1080 19.00 -70.01 -21.13
C PHE A 1080 20.46 -69.57 -20.91
N THR A 1081 21.04 -68.93 -21.92
CA THR A 1081 22.38 -68.34 -21.84
C THR A 1081 22.26 -66.84 -21.54
N LEU A 1082 22.97 -66.38 -20.53
CA LEU A 1082 23.28 -64.98 -20.30
C LEU A 1082 24.67 -64.68 -20.87
N ASP A 1083 24.73 -63.87 -21.92
CA ASP A 1083 25.98 -63.33 -22.46
C ASP A 1083 26.25 -61.98 -21.80
N ILE A 1084 27.39 -61.92 -21.11
CA ILE A 1084 27.94 -60.75 -20.45
C ILE A 1084 29.05 -60.21 -21.37
N GLY A 1085 28.81 -59.05 -21.97
CA GLY A 1085 29.72 -58.41 -22.94
C GLY A 1085 30.35 -57.12 -22.41
N ALA A 1086 31.44 -56.69 -23.04
CA ALA A 1086 31.94 -55.32 -22.95
C ALA A 1086 31.11 -54.45 -23.88
N LYS A 1087 30.84 -53.22 -23.46
CA LYS A 1087 30.12 -52.20 -24.20
C LYS A 1087 30.99 -50.96 -24.31
N ASP A 1088 31.23 -50.51 -25.53
CA ASP A 1088 31.91 -49.26 -25.88
C ASP A 1088 33.22 -49.04 -25.10
N VAL A 1089 33.99 -50.13 -24.88
CA VAL A 1089 35.28 -50.10 -24.18
C VAL A 1089 36.40 -49.71 -25.15
N PHE A 1090 37.48 -49.15 -24.61
CA PHE A 1090 38.64 -48.73 -25.39
C PHE A 1090 39.88 -49.43 -24.87
N ASP A 1091 40.65 -50.03 -25.78
CA ASP A 1091 41.92 -50.70 -25.47
C ASP A 1091 41.81 -51.79 -24.38
N LEU A 1092 40.66 -52.48 -24.29
CA LEU A 1092 40.45 -53.52 -23.29
C LEU A 1092 41.42 -54.69 -23.52
N ALA A 1093 42.30 -54.93 -22.56
CA ALA A 1093 43.28 -56.01 -22.58
C ALA A 1093 42.95 -57.10 -21.56
N GLY A 1094 42.20 -56.81 -20.50
CA GLY A 1094 41.78 -57.81 -19.53
C GLY A 1094 40.54 -57.42 -18.75
N TRP A 1095 39.89 -58.42 -18.15
CA TRP A 1095 38.77 -58.24 -17.26
C TRP A 1095 38.76 -59.29 -16.14
N GLN A 1096 38.20 -58.94 -14.98
CA GLN A 1096 37.84 -59.88 -13.91
C GLN A 1096 36.49 -59.52 -13.29
N PHE A 1097 35.75 -60.51 -12.78
CA PHE A 1097 34.58 -60.32 -11.91
C PHE A 1097 34.12 -61.65 -11.27
N ASP A 1098 33.27 -61.58 -10.25
CA ASP A 1098 32.46 -62.69 -9.72
C ASP A 1098 30.99 -62.46 -10.11
N ILE A 1099 30.16 -63.51 -10.05
CA ILE A 1099 28.71 -63.42 -10.27
C ILE A 1099 27.99 -63.92 -9.01
N ALA A 1100 27.04 -63.14 -8.48
CA ALA A 1100 26.10 -63.53 -7.45
C ALA A 1100 24.67 -63.58 -8.03
N PHE A 1101 23.88 -64.59 -7.65
CA PHE A 1101 22.49 -64.78 -8.10
C PHE A 1101 21.66 -65.48 -7.01
N ASP A 1102 20.33 -65.38 -7.05
CA ASP A 1102 19.48 -66.10 -6.10
C ASP A 1102 19.44 -67.61 -6.42
N PRO A 1103 19.98 -68.48 -5.56
CA PRO A 1103 19.99 -69.91 -5.79
C PRO A 1103 18.61 -70.55 -5.59
N THR A 1104 17.59 -69.83 -5.13
CA THR A 1104 16.21 -70.36 -5.10
C THR A 1104 15.55 -70.26 -6.48
N VAL A 1105 15.88 -69.21 -7.25
CA VAL A 1105 15.30 -68.91 -8.56
C VAL A 1105 16.12 -69.48 -9.71
N LEU A 1106 17.46 -69.42 -9.63
CA LEU A 1106 18.36 -69.83 -10.71
C LEU A 1106 19.34 -70.91 -10.27
N GLU A 1107 19.81 -71.68 -11.26
CA GLU A 1107 20.91 -72.63 -11.13
C GLU A 1107 21.90 -72.41 -12.28
N ALA A 1108 23.14 -72.07 -11.96
CA ALA A 1108 24.20 -71.94 -12.95
C ALA A 1108 24.71 -73.33 -13.37
N VAL A 1109 24.71 -73.60 -14.67
CA VAL A 1109 25.05 -74.90 -15.26
C VAL A 1109 26.50 -74.94 -15.71
N ASN A 1110 26.94 -73.96 -16.51
CA ASN A 1110 28.32 -73.85 -16.99
C ASN A 1110 28.65 -72.40 -17.40
N VAL A 1111 29.94 -72.16 -17.59
CA VAL A 1111 30.51 -70.86 -17.99
C VAL A 1111 31.48 -71.08 -19.16
N SER A 1112 31.43 -70.21 -20.16
CA SER A 1112 32.34 -70.21 -21.31
C SER A 1112 32.84 -68.81 -21.65
N GLU A 1113 34.10 -68.70 -22.09
CA GLU A 1113 34.68 -67.42 -22.52
C GLU A 1113 34.00 -66.87 -23.77
N GLY A 1114 33.77 -65.56 -23.80
CA GLY A 1114 33.34 -64.84 -24.98
C GLY A 1114 34.47 -64.65 -26.00
N ASN A 1115 34.13 -64.04 -27.15
CA ASN A 1115 35.05 -63.89 -28.27
C ASN A 1115 35.69 -62.49 -28.38
N PHE A 1116 35.28 -61.52 -27.55
CA PHE A 1116 35.68 -60.13 -27.73
C PHE A 1116 37.20 -59.92 -27.61
N LEU A 1117 37.84 -60.49 -26.57
CA LEU A 1117 39.30 -60.42 -26.41
C LEU A 1117 40.07 -61.29 -27.42
N LYS A 1118 39.40 -62.12 -28.23
CA LYS A 1118 40.01 -62.92 -29.30
C LYS A 1118 39.97 -62.22 -30.67
N THR A 1119 39.35 -61.04 -30.76
CA THR A 1119 39.26 -60.23 -31.99
C THR A 1119 40.63 -60.08 -32.65
N GLY A 1120 40.73 -60.32 -33.96
CA GLY A 1120 42.00 -60.29 -34.69
C GLY A 1120 42.88 -61.54 -34.51
N GLY A 1121 42.33 -62.64 -33.98
CA GLY A 1121 43.04 -63.92 -33.83
C GLY A 1121 44.00 -63.98 -32.63
N ALA A 1122 43.85 -63.09 -31.65
CA ALA A 1122 44.70 -63.04 -30.47
C ALA A 1122 44.44 -64.23 -29.52
N THR A 1123 45.50 -64.68 -28.86
CA THR A 1123 45.42 -65.65 -27.76
C THR A 1123 44.98 -64.97 -26.46
N THR A 1124 44.16 -65.66 -25.67
CA THR A 1124 43.70 -65.21 -24.36
C THR A 1124 44.07 -66.23 -23.27
N PHE A 1125 44.28 -65.74 -22.05
CA PHE A 1125 44.26 -66.54 -20.84
C PHE A 1125 42.87 -66.40 -20.22
N PHE A 1126 42.16 -67.51 -20.01
CA PHE A 1126 40.80 -67.49 -19.45
C PHE A 1126 40.67 -68.43 -18.25
N GLN A 1127 40.02 -67.94 -17.21
CA GLN A 1127 39.64 -68.69 -16.03
C GLN A 1127 38.12 -68.62 -15.84
N GLY A 1128 37.45 -69.77 -16.01
CA GLY A 1128 35.98 -69.89 -15.94
C GLY A 1128 35.38 -69.90 -14.53
N GLY A 1129 36.18 -69.62 -13.50
CA GLY A 1129 35.75 -69.57 -12.10
C GLY A 1129 35.22 -70.89 -11.53
N SER A 1130 34.67 -70.84 -10.31
CA SER A 1130 34.02 -71.97 -9.61
C SER A 1130 32.55 -71.67 -9.33
N ILE A 1131 31.64 -72.54 -9.80
CA ILE A 1131 30.20 -72.42 -9.58
C ILE A 1131 29.80 -73.03 -8.22
N ASN A 1132 29.12 -72.26 -7.38
CA ASN A 1132 28.48 -72.71 -6.14
C ASN A 1132 26.98 -72.38 -6.17
N ASN A 1133 26.17 -73.36 -6.60
CA ASN A 1133 24.71 -73.24 -6.65
C ASN A 1133 24.03 -73.28 -5.27
N THR A 1134 24.75 -73.58 -4.18
CA THR A 1134 24.19 -73.53 -2.82
C THR A 1134 24.19 -72.10 -2.30
N THR A 1135 25.27 -71.34 -2.55
CA THR A 1135 25.38 -69.94 -2.16
C THR A 1135 24.96 -68.97 -3.25
N GLY A 1136 24.67 -69.47 -4.46
CA GLY A 1136 24.34 -68.62 -5.61
C GLY A 1136 25.51 -67.78 -6.09
N LYS A 1137 26.73 -68.33 -6.13
CA LYS A 1137 27.95 -67.56 -6.51
C LYS A 1137 28.80 -68.30 -7.55
N ILE A 1138 29.33 -67.57 -8.53
CA ILE A 1138 30.42 -67.98 -9.43
C ILE A 1138 31.62 -67.09 -9.11
N ALA A 1139 32.71 -67.66 -8.58
CA ALA A 1139 33.86 -66.91 -8.11
C ALA A 1139 35.12 -67.12 -8.96
N GLY A 1140 35.91 -66.08 -9.15
CA GLY A 1140 37.22 -66.11 -9.81
C GLY A 1140 37.16 -66.12 -11.34
N LEU A 1141 36.23 -65.37 -11.95
CA LEU A 1141 36.17 -65.23 -13.41
C LEU A 1141 37.15 -64.16 -13.86
N ASN A 1142 38.01 -64.48 -14.83
CA ASN A 1142 38.88 -63.50 -15.46
C ASN A 1142 39.28 -63.94 -16.87
N SER A 1143 39.60 -62.96 -17.72
CA SER A 1143 40.32 -63.20 -18.97
C SER A 1143 41.31 -62.07 -19.24
N ALA A 1144 42.45 -62.41 -19.84
CA ALA A 1144 43.45 -61.46 -20.30
C ALA A 1144 43.91 -61.81 -21.72
N ARG A 1145 43.98 -60.79 -22.58
CA ARG A 1145 44.49 -60.86 -23.95
C ARG A 1145 46.01 -60.81 -23.92
N LEU A 1146 46.66 -61.78 -24.56
CA LEU A 1146 48.11 -61.91 -24.61
C LEU A 1146 48.68 -61.25 -25.88
N SER A 1147 48.43 -59.95 -26.05
CA SER A 1147 48.86 -59.15 -27.22
C SER A 1147 49.29 -57.75 -26.82
N ALA A 1148 50.11 -57.10 -27.65
CA ALA A 1148 50.56 -55.72 -27.45
C ALA A 1148 49.49 -54.65 -27.71
N GLN A 1149 48.28 -55.05 -28.12
CA GLN A 1149 47.15 -54.16 -28.38
C GLN A 1149 45.86 -54.70 -27.75
N GLY A 1150 45.12 -53.83 -27.09
CA GLY A 1150 43.81 -54.12 -26.54
C GLY A 1150 42.74 -54.13 -27.62
N VAL A 1151 41.49 -54.34 -27.21
CA VAL A 1151 40.33 -54.38 -28.09
C VAL A 1151 39.42 -53.20 -27.77
N THR A 1152 39.07 -52.43 -28.80
CA THR A 1152 38.13 -51.32 -28.72
C THR A 1152 36.80 -51.73 -29.36
N GLY A 1153 35.68 -51.42 -28.72
CA GLY A 1153 34.33 -51.66 -29.22
C GLY A 1153 33.43 -52.39 -28.21
N THR A 1154 32.45 -53.12 -28.74
CA THR A 1154 31.43 -53.86 -27.97
C THR A 1154 31.48 -55.33 -28.36
N GLY A 1155 31.37 -56.25 -27.40
CA GLY A 1155 31.27 -57.68 -27.67
C GLY A 1155 31.36 -58.59 -26.45
N SER A 1156 31.04 -59.86 -26.65
CA SER A 1156 30.93 -60.89 -25.60
C SER A 1156 32.24 -61.15 -24.84
N LEU A 1157 32.21 -61.01 -23.50
CA LEU A 1157 33.31 -61.35 -22.59
C LEU A 1157 33.14 -62.75 -21.99
N LEU A 1158 31.91 -63.09 -21.60
CA LEU A 1158 31.58 -64.31 -20.87
C LEU A 1158 30.16 -64.76 -21.22
N GLN A 1159 29.93 -66.06 -21.30
CA GLN A 1159 28.60 -66.65 -21.42
C GLN A 1159 28.34 -67.59 -20.25
N VAL A 1160 27.18 -67.47 -19.60
CA VAL A 1160 26.76 -68.33 -18.49
C VAL A 1160 25.44 -68.98 -18.82
N ASN A 1161 25.39 -70.31 -18.75
CA ASN A 1161 24.13 -71.04 -18.92
C ASN A 1161 23.44 -71.21 -17.57
N PHE A 1162 22.21 -70.69 -17.46
CA PHE A 1162 21.35 -70.81 -16.28
C PHE A 1162 20.15 -71.71 -16.54
N LYS A 1163 19.67 -72.36 -15.49
CA LYS A 1163 18.38 -73.06 -15.44
C LYS A 1163 17.43 -72.36 -14.46
N ALA A 1164 16.22 -72.07 -14.92
CA ALA A 1164 15.14 -71.47 -14.14
C ALA A 1164 14.45 -72.50 -13.22
N LYS A 1165 14.47 -72.29 -11.91
CA LYS A 1165 13.97 -73.22 -10.88
C LYS A 1165 12.65 -72.83 -10.22
N SER A 1166 12.35 -71.54 -10.12
CA SER A 1166 11.08 -71.01 -9.61
C SER A 1166 10.71 -69.73 -10.35
N GLY A 1167 9.41 -69.42 -10.44
CA GLY A 1167 8.94 -68.16 -11.03
C GLY A 1167 9.14 -66.97 -10.08
N GLY A 1168 9.34 -65.78 -10.64
CA GLY A 1168 9.57 -64.54 -9.89
C GLY A 1168 10.70 -63.67 -10.46
N GLU A 1169 10.98 -62.54 -9.80
CA GLU A 1169 12.11 -61.66 -10.13
C GLU A 1169 13.32 -61.99 -9.26
N THR A 1170 14.50 -62.09 -9.88
CA THR A 1170 15.78 -62.31 -9.19
C THR A 1170 16.83 -61.32 -9.68
N LYS A 1171 17.73 -60.90 -8.78
CA LYS A 1171 18.86 -60.04 -9.10
C LYS A 1171 20.11 -60.88 -9.33
N LEU A 1172 20.84 -60.55 -10.40
CA LEU A 1172 22.18 -61.07 -10.67
C LEU A 1172 23.16 -59.90 -10.57
N THR A 1173 24.11 -60.01 -9.64
CA THR A 1173 25.08 -58.97 -9.33
C THR A 1173 26.47 -59.41 -9.79
N LEU A 1174 27.18 -58.56 -10.52
CA LEU A 1174 28.61 -58.76 -10.77
C LEU A 1174 29.37 -58.19 -9.56
N GLN A 1175 30.31 -58.93 -8.96
CA GLN A 1175 31.15 -58.42 -7.87
C GLN A 1175 32.61 -58.33 -8.33
N ASN A 1176 33.44 -57.49 -7.70
CA ASN A 1176 34.87 -57.39 -8.01
C ASN A 1176 35.21 -57.08 -9.49
N LEU A 1177 34.36 -56.35 -10.22
CA LEU A 1177 34.64 -56.05 -11.63
C LEU A 1177 35.80 -55.09 -11.80
N GLN A 1178 36.69 -55.48 -12.69
CA GLN A 1178 37.73 -54.60 -13.20
C GLN A 1178 37.91 -54.87 -14.68
N PHE A 1179 37.99 -53.82 -15.47
CA PHE A 1179 38.50 -53.83 -16.83
C PHE A 1179 39.87 -53.16 -16.84
N GLY A 1180 40.81 -53.68 -17.60
CA GLY A 1180 42.18 -53.18 -17.69
C GLY A 1180 42.63 -52.96 -19.12
N SER A 1181 43.36 -51.86 -19.37
CA SER A 1181 44.01 -51.57 -20.65
C SER A 1181 45.31 -52.37 -20.84
N VAL A 1182 45.97 -52.23 -22.00
CA VAL A 1182 47.30 -52.86 -22.21
C VAL A 1182 48.39 -52.28 -21.32
N THR A 1183 48.20 -51.05 -20.85
CA THR A 1183 49.11 -50.35 -19.93
C THR A 1183 48.82 -50.70 -18.46
N GLY A 1184 47.75 -51.45 -18.19
CA GLY A 1184 47.31 -51.80 -16.83
C GLY A 1184 46.42 -50.75 -16.19
N ASP A 1185 46.02 -49.72 -16.92
CA ASP A 1185 45.10 -48.70 -16.43
C ASP A 1185 43.69 -49.27 -16.29
N SER A 1186 43.01 -48.93 -15.20
CA SER A 1186 41.62 -49.31 -15.00
C SER A 1186 40.72 -48.62 -16.03
N ILE A 1187 39.89 -49.40 -16.72
CA ILE A 1187 38.84 -48.89 -17.60
C ILE A 1187 37.54 -48.88 -16.78
N PRO A 1188 36.89 -47.73 -16.59
CA PRO A 1188 35.58 -47.65 -15.95
C PRO A 1188 34.60 -48.60 -16.62
N ALA A 1189 33.77 -49.31 -15.86
CA ALA A 1189 32.76 -50.20 -16.43
C ALA A 1189 31.47 -50.12 -15.62
N GLY A 1190 30.40 -49.63 -16.24
CA GLY A 1190 29.04 -49.64 -15.67
C GLY A 1190 28.39 -51.05 -15.66
N PRO A 1191 27.10 -51.16 -15.28
CA PRO A 1191 26.64 -51.58 -13.96
C PRO A 1191 26.82 -53.05 -13.59
N HIS A 1192 26.80 -53.21 -12.26
CA HIS A 1192 27.06 -54.42 -11.48
C HIS A 1192 25.82 -55.20 -11.06
N GLU A 1193 24.66 -54.98 -11.68
CA GLU A 1193 23.45 -55.76 -11.36
C GLU A 1193 22.44 -55.75 -12.52
N ILE A 1194 21.77 -56.87 -12.75
CA ILE A 1194 20.59 -56.98 -13.62
C ILE A 1194 19.46 -57.69 -12.89
N THR A 1195 18.22 -57.36 -13.25
CA THR A 1195 17.04 -58.12 -12.82
C THR A 1195 16.63 -59.10 -13.92
N ILE A 1196 16.36 -60.34 -13.53
CA ILE A 1196 15.91 -61.43 -14.39
C ILE A 1196 14.52 -61.85 -13.91
N THR A 1197 13.54 -61.85 -14.81
CA THR A 1197 12.17 -62.30 -14.55
C THR A 1197 11.97 -63.69 -15.15
N VAL A 1198 11.53 -64.66 -14.33
CA VAL A 1198 11.32 -66.08 -14.67
C VAL A 1198 9.84 -66.48 -14.59
#